data_AF-A0A945SKS8-F1
#
_entry.id   AF-A0A945SKS8-F1
#
_cell.length_a   1.000
_cell.length_b   1.000
_cell.length_c   1.000
_cell.angle_alpha   90.00
_cell.angle_beta   90.00
_cell.angle_gamma   90.00
#
_symmetry.space_group_name_H-M   'P 1'
#
loop_
_entity.id
_entity.type
_entity.pdbx_description
1 polymer ?
#
loop_
_entity_poly.entity_id
_entity_poly.type
_entity_poly.pdbx_seq_one_letter_code
_entity_poly.pdbx_strand_id
1 'polypeptide(L)'
;MRRLGIAPFWQAVLVVVAAYLFFTNAFPPLMPLSLVIQFMLITVVGVLLYYSFDDERWAEFLSPIQNVLRGGGFRLTLTRWFFLLAIPALVGQTTFNLVKPSLDSPVELRQVHPAPPSSVKLWGKSFDLNSLESPVRNEVLKQWKAGEKESAMALYSEAVDSGRDVYYGNCFFCHGDLLDGKGHYAEGFNPQPINFQDPTVIPQQQEAFLFWRAATGGPGLPKEGTPWNSAMPVWHEMLDEDEIWNVLMFIFDYNGQVPRIWNLQDSEAATAMRDLIQRERKGVKGDALYQHRCAVCHGEEGAGDGVAAELMYPKPRDFTLALFKYKSSPGMVLPRDEDLFRTIEQGLDGTGMPGWGTLLSDEQISSLIPVIKSFDVAASWPPEEAEEEDYDEDSGRYLKQDFQVITEREPEQGQQPYTPESIAQGKVAFDKSCTECHGDTGRGNILSGKQLADDWGNRIWPRDLTKPWTWRATNVTTGETPEVSRQQTVRNIYTRLSIGIPGTPMPAHRATEEGNKDPVPLEDRWHIANYVYSLRETTPPIGDSNMIRATKLAGVLPDSVEDEQWGNAEATSLMLVPNIIKEERLFTPLNDAITVRALYNSKEIALLLEIDDRTDSRPGEEVSVGIQDENLELFSDAVAVQFPKEKAYESKPVVVKPLYRHGDKAHHTTMWYWNAGSVEPARPGQAMLLDASGPDKKIEPRRGDDSLQAKGIWKNGRWQILMKRPRNGGGRDGKTGDLNFIEGQFLPISFANWDGSNGEKGAKHTLTSWGWLVLPPEVDEQRLYAVPGGVALFVFLMGLLLVRKQRMYRKQY
;
A
#
# COMPACT_ATOMS: atom_id res chain seq x y z
N MET A 1 4.89 26.69 -46.84
CA MET A 1 5.28 27.84 -45.97
C MET A 1 5.80 29.06 -46.73
N ARG A 2 6.59 28.93 -47.83
CA ARG A 2 6.93 30.09 -48.71
C ARG A 2 5.67 30.81 -49.27
N ARG A 3 4.59 30.08 -49.56
CA ARG A 3 3.28 30.64 -49.96
C ARG A 3 2.53 31.41 -48.85
N LEU A 4 2.96 31.33 -47.58
CA LEU A 4 2.31 31.95 -46.41
C LEU A 4 3.02 33.23 -45.93
N GLY A 5 4.07 33.68 -46.61
CA GLY A 5 4.80 34.92 -46.25
C GLY A 5 5.59 34.86 -44.94
N ILE A 6 5.72 33.68 -44.31
CA ILE A 6 6.45 33.51 -43.04
C ILE A 6 7.96 33.51 -43.33
N ALA A 7 8.74 34.32 -42.62
CA ALA A 7 10.19 34.38 -42.78
C ALA A 7 10.87 33.01 -42.49
N PRO A 8 11.96 32.64 -43.19
CA PRO A 8 12.64 31.36 -43.03
C PRO A 8 12.98 30.96 -41.58
N PHE A 9 13.40 31.91 -40.74
CA PHE A 9 13.63 31.67 -39.31
C PHE A 9 12.37 31.16 -38.59
N TRP A 10 11.23 31.79 -38.81
CA TRP A 10 9.97 31.41 -38.16
C TRP A 10 9.41 30.10 -38.73
N GLN A 11 9.69 29.78 -40.00
CA GLN A 11 9.38 28.46 -40.56
C GLN A 11 10.18 27.36 -39.84
N ALA A 12 11.47 27.57 -39.60
CA ALA A 12 12.30 26.64 -38.84
C ALA A 12 11.77 26.44 -37.40
N VAL A 13 11.44 27.53 -36.70
CA VAL A 13 10.86 27.48 -35.35
C VAL A 13 9.54 26.70 -35.36
N LEU A 14 8.65 26.96 -36.33
CA LEU A 14 7.38 26.25 -36.45
C LEU A 14 7.56 24.75 -36.68
N VAL A 15 8.53 24.34 -37.51
CA VAL A 15 8.84 22.92 -37.74
C VAL A 15 9.32 22.26 -36.46
N VAL A 16 10.22 22.89 -35.72
CA VAL A 16 10.72 22.37 -34.44
C VAL A 16 9.61 22.28 -33.41
N VAL A 17 8.76 23.31 -33.28
CA VAL A 17 7.63 23.31 -32.34
C VAL A 17 6.59 22.27 -32.72
N ALA A 18 6.25 22.14 -34.01
CA ALA A 18 5.30 21.14 -34.49
C ALA A 18 5.82 19.71 -34.26
N ALA A 19 7.12 19.47 -34.51
CA ALA A 19 7.74 18.18 -34.24
C ALA A 19 7.73 17.86 -32.74
N TYR A 20 8.03 18.84 -31.88
CA TYR A 20 7.94 18.67 -30.43
C TYR A 20 6.53 18.29 -30.02
N LEU A 21 5.52 19.07 -30.42
CA LEU A 21 4.12 18.79 -30.08
C LEU A 21 3.65 17.44 -30.62
N PHE A 22 4.11 17.04 -31.81
CA PHE A 22 3.82 15.73 -32.37
C PHE A 22 4.42 14.62 -31.50
N PHE A 23 5.72 14.68 -31.21
CA PHE A 23 6.40 13.65 -30.42
C PHE A 23 5.92 13.57 -28.97
N THR A 24 5.47 14.68 -28.38
CA THR A 24 4.97 14.70 -27.01
C THR A 24 3.48 14.41 -26.87
N ASN A 25 2.68 14.37 -27.95
CA ASN A 25 1.23 14.21 -27.84
C ASN A 25 0.61 13.18 -28.80
N ALA A 26 1.28 12.81 -29.90
CA ALA A 26 0.70 11.94 -30.92
C ALA A 26 0.76 10.45 -30.60
N PHE A 27 1.57 10.03 -29.61
CA PHE A 27 1.78 8.64 -29.25
C PHE A 27 1.34 8.38 -27.80
N PRO A 28 0.27 7.59 -27.58
CA PRO A 28 -0.05 6.99 -26.28
C PRO A 28 0.54 5.56 -26.17
N PRO A 29 1.30 5.21 -25.11
CA PRO A 29 1.74 6.09 -24.03
C PRO A 29 2.76 7.13 -24.51
N LEU A 30 2.81 8.28 -23.81
CA LEU A 30 3.70 9.39 -24.15
C LEU A 30 5.15 8.91 -24.19
N MET A 31 5.88 9.33 -25.23
CA MET A 31 7.26 8.89 -25.41
C MET A 31 8.16 9.34 -24.25
N PRO A 32 9.10 8.48 -23.79
CA PRO A 32 10.13 8.84 -22.82
C PRO A 32 10.95 10.08 -23.26
N LEU A 33 11.30 10.94 -22.30
CA LEU A 33 12.04 12.19 -22.56
C LEU A 33 13.35 11.97 -23.32
N SER A 34 14.04 10.85 -23.08
CA SER A 34 15.29 10.49 -23.78
C SER A 34 15.08 10.32 -25.29
N LEU A 35 14.00 9.65 -25.71
CA LEU A 35 13.64 9.48 -27.12
C LEU A 35 13.18 10.79 -27.73
N VAL A 36 12.38 11.58 -27.00
CA VAL A 36 11.99 12.93 -27.44
C VAL A 36 13.23 13.78 -27.70
N ILE A 37 14.23 13.79 -26.79
CA ILE A 37 15.49 14.52 -26.98
C ILE A 37 16.22 14.03 -28.25
N GLN A 38 16.33 12.72 -28.46
CA GLN A 38 16.99 12.16 -29.65
C GLN A 38 16.30 12.57 -30.95
N PHE A 39 14.97 12.43 -31.04
CA PHE A 39 14.22 12.83 -32.23
C PHE A 39 14.22 14.34 -32.45
N MET A 40 14.17 15.14 -31.38
CA MET A 40 14.28 16.59 -31.48
C MET A 40 15.67 17.01 -31.95
N LEU A 41 16.74 16.36 -31.48
CA LEU A 41 18.09 16.65 -31.95
C LEU A 41 18.25 16.38 -33.45
N ILE A 42 17.76 15.23 -33.93
CA ILE A 42 17.75 14.90 -35.36
C ILE A 42 16.95 15.95 -36.15
N THR A 43 15.79 16.35 -35.63
CA THR A 43 14.92 17.37 -36.23
C THR A 43 15.63 18.72 -36.35
N VAL A 44 16.26 19.20 -35.28
CA VAL A 44 17.01 20.48 -35.28
C VAL A 44 18.18 20.42 -36.25
N VAL A 45 18.95 19.33 -36.25
CA VAL A 45 20.06 19.14 -37.20
C VAL A 45 19.56 19.15 -38.64
N GLY A 46 18.46 18.44 -38.94
CA GLY A 46 17.86 18.42 -40.27
C GLY A 46 17.37 19.80 -40.73
N VAL A 47 16.73 20.57 -39.84
CA VAL A 47 16.30 21.94 -40.12
C VAL A 47 17.50 22.86 -40.39
N LEU A 48 18.55 22.78 -39.58
CA LEU A 48 19.76 23.58 -39.78
C LEU A 48 20.45 23.25 -41.11
N LEU A 49 20.62 21.96 -41.41
CA LEU A 49 21.20 21.50 -42.67
C LEU A 49 20.41 22.00 -43.89
N TYR A 50 19.08 21.98 -43.82
CA TYR A 50 18.22 22.46 -44.91
C TYR A 50 18.43 23.95 -45.22
N TYR A 51 18.56 24.79 -44.20
CA TYR A 51 18.78 26.23 -44.37
C TYR A 51 20.24 26.60 -44.63
N SER A 52 21.20 25.80 -44.15
CA SER A 52 22.64 26.04 -44.37
C SER A 52 23.15 25.48 -45.70
N PHE A 53 22.34 24.73 -46.45
CA PHE A 53 22.75 24.14 -47.73
C PHE A 53 22.93 25.17 -48.86
N ASP A 54 22.38 26.37 -48.70
CA ASP A 54 22.35 27.41 -49.73
C ASP A 54 22.54 28.79 -49.11
N ASP A 55 23.48 29.55 -49.64
CA ASP A 55 23.92 30.82 -49.04
C ASP A 55 22.80 31.87 -48.99
N GLU A 56 21.91 31.88 -49.99
CA GLU A 56 20.77 32.79 -50.03
C GLU A 56 19.75 32.44 -48.94
N ARG A 57 19.35 31.17 -48.83
CA ARG A 57 18.48 30.67 -47.75
C ARG A 57 19.08 30.89 -46.37
N TRP A 58 20.39 30.73 -46.23
CA TRP A 58 21.08 30.94 -44.96
C TRP A 58 21.08 32.42 -44.56
N ALA A 59 21.30 33.33 -45.52
CA ALA A 59 21.22 34.76 -45.29
C ALA A 59 19.79 35.20 -44.89
N GLU A 60 18.75 34.69 -45.57
CA GLU A 60 17.35 34.94 -45.21
C GLU A 60 16.99 34.38 -43.82
N PHE A 61 17.50 33.19 -43.48
CA PHE A 61 17.31 32.56 -42.18
C PHE A 61 17.92 33.38 -41.04
N LEU A 62 19.12 33.94 -41.22
CA LEU A 62 19.78 34.76 -40.21
C LEU A 62 19.26 36.20 -40.13
N SER A 63 18.58 36.69 -41.17
CA SER A 63 18.11 38.09 -41.27
C SER A 63 17.35 38.60 -40.02
N PRO A 64 16.37 37.86 -39.45
CA PRO A 64 15.67 38.30 -38.24
C PRO A 64 16.60 38.47 -37.03
N ILE A 65 17.57 37.56 -36.85
CA ILE A 65 18.56 37.61 -35.77
C ILE A 65 19.48 38.81 -35.97
N GLN A 66 19.98 39.01 -37.19
CA GLN A 66 20.84 40.14 -37.54
C GLN A 66 20.10 41.47 -37.36
N ASN A 67 18.81 41.55 -37.68
CA ASN A 67 17.98 42.73 -37.50
C ASN A 67 17.80 43.10 -36.02
N VAL A 68 17.60 42.11 -35.13
CA VAL A 68 17.55 42.36 -33.68
C VAL A 68 18.91 42.84 -33.17
N LEU A 69 20.02 42.25 -33.62
CA LEU A 69 21.36 42.62 -33.18
C LEU A 69 21.84 43.99 -33.72
N ARG A 70 21.51 44.33 -34.98
CA ARG A 70 22.02 45.51 -35.69
C ARG A 70 21.04 46.69 -35.75
N GLY A 71 19.74 46.44 -35.65
CA GLY A 71 18.66 47.42 -35.89
C GLY A 71 18.65 48.61 -34.91
N GLY A 72 18.16 49.76 -35.37
CA GLY A 72 18.20 51.04 -34.63
C GLY A 72 16.89 51.52 -33.99
N GLY A 73 15.80 50.74 -34.06
CA GLY A 73 14.47 51.16 -33.56
C GLY A 73 14.21 50.82 -32.08
N PHE A 74 13.26 51.51 -31.46
CA PHE A 74 12.85 51.30 -30.06
C PHE A 74 12.38 49.85 -29.81
N ARG A 75 11.48 49.32 -30.65
CA ARG A 75 11.00 47.93 -30.56
C ARG A 75 12.14 46.91 -30.66
N LEU A 76 13.05 47.07 -31.62
CA LEU A 76 14.20 46.17 -31.79
C LEU A 76 15.20 46.28 -30.62
N THR A 77 15.29 47.45 -30.00
CA THR A 77 16.11 47.66 -28.80
C THR A 77 15.51 46.92 -27.60
N LEU A 78 14.18 46.99 -27.40
CA LEU A 78 13.48 46.21 -26.39
C LEU A 78 13.63 44.70 -26.62
N THR A 79 13.42 44.22 -27.85
CA THR A 79 13.58 42.80 -28.20
C THR A 79 15.02 42.32 -27.97
N ARG A 80 16.03 43.16 -28.26
CA ARG A 80 17.43 42.82 -27.99
C ARG A 80 17.70 42.72 -26.50
N TRP A 81 17.24 43.68 -25.70
CA TRP A 81 17.39 43.63 -24.24
C TRP A 81 16.65 42.44 -23.62
N PHE A 82 15.47 42.10 -24.15
CA PHE A 82 14.75 40.89 -23.76
C PHE A 82 15.64 39.65 -23.94
N PHE A 83 16.21 39.41 -25.12
CA PHE A 83 17.08 38.24 -25.33
C PHE A 83 18.41 38.32 -24.56
N LEU A 84 19.00 39.52 -24.42
CA LEU A 84 20.20 39.72 -23.62
C LEU A 84 19.98 39.38 -22.15
N LEU A 85 18.75 39.50 -21.62
CA LEU A 85 18.45 39.14 -20.24
C LEU A 85 17.91 37.70 -20.13
N ALA A 86 17.01 37.31 -21.03
CA ALA A 86 16.34 36.01 -21.00
C ALA A 86 17.31 34.85 -21.22
N ILE A 87 18.28 34.97 -22.14
CA ILE A 87 19.23 33.88 -22.42
C ILE A 87 20.16 33.64 -21.22
N PRO A 88 20.84 34.66 -20.64
CA PRO A 88 21.57 34.49 -19.39
C PRO A 88 20.73 33.97 -18.23
N ALA A 89 19.50 34.44 -18.06
CA ALA A 89 18.61 33.96 -17.01
C ALA A 89 18.29 32.47 -17.20
N LEU A 90 17.98 32.04 -18.42
CA LEU A 90 17.72 30.63 -18.74
C LEU A 90 18.96 29.75 -18.52
N VAL A 91 20.14 30.18 -18.98
CA VAL A 91 21.38 29.44 -18.78
C VAL A 91 21.77 29.40 -17.30
N GLY A 92 21.59 30.51 -16.58
CA GLY A 92 21.76 30.58 -15.12
C GLY A 92 20.84 29.60 -14.42
N GLN A 93 19.53 29.62 -14.71
CA GLN A 93 18.57 28.68 -14.15
C GLN A 93 18.91 27.22 -14.48
N THR A 94 19.34 26.94 -15.70
CA THR A 94 19.76 25.60 -16.12
C THR A 94 21.00 25.15 -15.34
N THR A 95 21.99 26.03 -15.20
CA THR A 95 23.20 25.77 -14.41
C THR A 95 22.87 25.56 -12.94
N PHE A 96 21.94 26.34 -12.38
CA PHE A 96 21.43 26.16 -11.02
C PHE A 96 20.81 24.79 -10.85
N ASN A 97 19.93 24.37 -11.77
CA ASN A 97 19.31 23.04 -11.73
C ASN A 97 20.34 21.89 -11.86
N LEU A 98 21.46 22.11 -12.55
CA LEU A 98 22.55 21.12 -12.69
C LEU A 98 23.47 21.03 -11.47
N VAL A 99 23.70 22.15 -10.77
CA VAL A 99 24.59 22.22 -9.60
C VAL A 99 23.83 21.97 -8.29
N LYS A 100 22.52 22.22 -8.27
CA LYS A 100 21.65 21.95 -7.12
C LYS A 100 21.72 20.45 -6.77
N PRO A 101 22.03 20.09 -5.51
CA PRO A 101 21.98 18.71 -5.06
C PRO A 101 20.59 18.11 -5.31
N SER A 102 20.53 16.97 -6.01
CA SER A 102 19.29 16.19 -6.12
C SER A 102 19.10 15.39 -4.83
N LEU A 103 17.88 15.44 -4.30
CA LEU A 103 17.39 14.62 -3.19
C LEU A 103 16.36 13.60 -3.71
N ASP A 104 16.41 13.29 -5.01
CA ASP A 104 15.55 12.29 -5.62
C ASP A 104 16.13 10.91 -5.33
N SER A 105 15.28 9.97 -4.93
CA SER A 105 15.70 8.59 -4.65
C SER A 105 16.39 7.98 -5.88
N PRO A 106 17.41 7.12 -5.69
CA PRO A 106 18.02 6.38 -6.78
C PRO A 106 16.97 5.61 -7.60
N VAL A 107 17.14 5.59 -8.93
CA VAL A 107 16.26 4.83 -9.83
C VAL A 107 16.55 3.35 -9.66
N GLU A 108 15.54 2.59 -9.23
CA GLU A 108 15.61 1.13 -9.15
C GLU A 108 15.19 0.54 -10.51
N LEU A 109 16.17 0.21 -11.35
CA LEU A 109 15.93 -0.48 -12.61
C LEU A 109 15.45 -1.91 -12.32
N ARG A 110 14.33 -2.31 -12.91
CA ARG A 110 13.76 -3.65 -12.77
C ARG A 110 13.33 -4.15 -14.14
N GLN A 111 13.65 -5.40 -14.47
CA GLN A 111 12.96 -6.11 -15.54
C GLN A 111 11.56 -6.50 -15.00
N VAL A 112 10.53 -6.68 -15.84
CA VAL A 112 9.19 -7.14 -15.36
C VAL A 112 9.03 -8.67 -15.54
N HIS A 113 9.73 -9.25 -16.51
CA HIS A 113 9.79 -10.69 -16.73
C HIS A 113 11.25 -11.10 -16.95
N PRO A 114 11.94 -11.67 -15.95
CA PRO A 114 13.28 -12.16 -16.14
C PRO A 114 13.24 -13.39 -17.05
N ALA A 115 14.30 -13.60 -17.83
CA ALA A 115 14.41 -14.86 -18.58
C ALA A 115 14.48 -16.03 -17.60
N PRO A 116 13.62 -17.06 -17.72
CA PRO A 116 13.72 -18.23 -16.87
C PRO A 116 15.04 -18.97 -17.16
N PRO A 117 15.61 -19.67 -16.15
CA PRO A 117 16.71 -20.59 -16.42
C PRO A 117 16.22 -21.74 -17.31
N SER A 118 17.13 -22.47 -17.95
CA SER A 118 16.75 -23.66 -18.73
C SER A 118 16.18 -24.79 -17.86
N SER A 119 16.65 -24.89 -16.61
CA SER A 119 16.19 -25.88 -15.65
C SER A 119 16.25 -25.36 -14.22
N VAL A 120 15.45 -25.97 -13.34
CA VAL A 120 15.40 -25.66 -11.91
C VAL A 120 15.33 -26.94 -11.09
N LYS A 121 15.92 -26.94 -9.89
CA LYS A 121 15.83 -28.07 -8.96
C LYS A 121 14.85 -27.73 -7.83
N LEU A 122 13.73 -28.45 -7.76
CA LEU A 122 12.65 -28.25 -6.78
C LEU A 122 12.28 -29.61 -6.18
N TRP A 123 11.97 -29.67 -4.89
CA TRP A 123 11.67 -30.92 -4.15
C TRP A 123 12.63 -32.09 -4.44
N GLY A 124 13.92 -31.79 -4.66
CA GLY A 124 14.93 -32.79 -5.00
C GLY A 124 14.95 -33.27 -6.46
N LYS A 125 13.95 -32.92 -7.27
CA LYS A 125 13.83 -33.25 -8.71
C LYS A 125 14.35 -32.11 -9.59
N SER A 126 14.75 -32.41 -10.82
CA SER A 126 15.14 -31.42 -11.83
C SER A 126 14.03 -31.26 -12.85
N PHE A 127 13.62 -30.02 -13.11
CA PHE A 127 12.59 -29.64 -14.08
C PHE A 127 13.24 -28.91 -15.26
N ASP A 128 12.91 -29.30 -16.50
CA ASP A 128 13.30 -28.58 -17.72
C ASP A 128 12.20 -27.59 -18.08
N LEU A 129 12.46 -26.29 -17.89
CA LEU A 129 11.45 -25.25 -18.07
C LEU A 129 11.10 -24.99 -19.54
N ASN A 130 11.84 -25.56 -20.49
CA ASN A 130 11.52 -25.45 -21.91
C ASN A 130 10.46 -26.46 -22.38
N SER A 131 10.30 -27.56 -21.62
CA SER A 131 9.42 -28.68 -21.97
C SER A 131 8.42 -29.03 -20.87
N LEU A 132 8.47 -28.35 -19.72
CA LEU A 132 7.55 -28.57 -18.61
C LEU A 132 6.11 -28.16 -18.98
N GLU A 133 5.18 -29.06 -18.72
CA GLU A 133 3.74 -28.85 -18.90
C GLU A 133 3.01 -29.26 -17.63
N SER A 134 1.83 -28.67 -17.40
CA SER A 134 0.98 -29.01 -16.26
C SER A 134 0.46 -30.44 -16.35
N PRO A 135 0.78 -31.33 -15.38
CA PRO A 135 0.29 -32.71 -15.37
C PRO A 135 -1.24 -32.77 -15.34
N VAL A 136 -1.86 -31.96 -14.49
CA VAL A 136 -3.32 -31.92 -14.32
C VAL A 136 -4.02 -31.39 -15.57
N ARG A 137 -3.50 -30.32 -16.20
CA ARG A 137 -4.08 -29.79 -17.44
C ARG A 137 -3.96 -30.80 -18.58
N ASN A 138 -2.84 -31.50 -18.67
CA ASN A 138 -2.62 -32.50 -19.72
C ASN A 138 -3.61 -33.67 -19.61
N GLU A 139 -3.90 -34.14 -18.39
CA GLU A 139 -4.90 -35.19 -18.19
C GLU A 139 -6.32 -34.70 -18.49
N VAL A 140 -6.69 -33.48 -18.06
CA VAL A 140 -7.98 -32.85 -18.42
C VAL A 140 -8.14 -32.76 -19.94
N LEU A 141 -7.14 -32.24 -20.64
CA LEU A 141 -7.20 -32.07 -22.10
C LEU A 141 -7.25 -33.41 -22.83
N LYS A 142 -6.57 -34.43 -22.32
CA LYS A 142 -6.61 -35.79 -22.87
C LYS A 142 -8.02 -36.39 -22.76
N GLN A 143 -8.66 -36.31 -21.59
CA GLN A 143 -10.04 -36.79 -21.40
C GLN A 143 -11.04 -35.99 -22.25
N TRP A 144 -10.88 -34.66 -22.31
CA TRP A 144 -11.70 -33.80 -23.15
C TRP A 144 -11.65 -34.20 -24.62
N LYS A 145 -10.44 -34.40 -25.16
CA LYS A 145 -10.23 -34.83 -26.56
C LYS A 145 -10.69 -36.27 -26.81
N ALA A 146 -10.70 -37.12 -25.80
CA ALA A 146 -11.26 -38.48 -25.86
C ALA A 146 -12.80 -38.51 -25.89
N GLY A 147 -13.45 -37.36 -25.65
CA GLY A 147 -14.92 -37.25 -25.58
C GLY A 147 -15.49 -37.45 -24.18
N GLU A 148 -14.64 -37.69 -23.18
CA GLU A 148 -15.00 -37.89 -21.77
C GLU A 148 -15.19 -36.54 -21.04
N LYS A 149 -16.05 -35.67 -21.60
CA LYS A 149 -16.15 -34.27 -21.19
C LYS A 149 -16.56 -34.07 -19.73
N GLU A 150 -17.47 -34.90 -19.22
CA GLU A 150 -17.94 -34.81 -17.83
C GLU A 150 -16.81 -35.14 -16.84
N SER A 151 -16.07 -36.22 -17.10
CA SER A 151 -14.88 -36.59 -16.32
C SER A 151 -13.80 -35.52 -16.39
N ALA A 152 -13.54 -34.97 -17.58
CA ALA A 152 -12.57 -33.88 -17.76
C ALA A 152 -12.96 -32.63 -16.96
N MET A 153 -14.24 -32.25 -16.95
CA MET A 153 -14.73 -31.10 -16.20
C MET A 153 -14.73 -31.34 -14.69
N ALA A 154 -15.01 -32.57 -14.23
CA ALA A 154 -14.90 -32.93 -12.82
C ALA A 154 -13.46 -32.81 -12.32
N LEU A 155 -12.49 -33.38 -13.06
CA LEU A 155 -11.07 -33.25 -12.74
C LEU A 155 -10.61 -31.78 -12.77
N TYR A 156 -11.10 -30.99 -13.73
CA TYR A 156 -10.80 -29.56 -13.80
C TYR A 156 -11.35 -28.80 -12.58
N SER A 157 -12.60 -29.05 -12.19
CA SER A 157 -13.22 -28.42 -11.02
C SER A 157 -12.47 -28.77 -9.74
N GLU A 158 -12.15 -30.05 -9.53
CA GLU A 158 -11.40 -30.51 -8.36
C GLU A 158 -10.03 -29.81 -8.25
N ALA A 159 -9.31 -29.67 -9.36
CA ALA A 159 -8.04 -28.94 -9.39
C ALA A 159 -8.20 -27.44 -9.11
N VAL A 160 -9.28 -26.82 -9.62
CA VAL A 160 -9.59 -25.41 -9.37
C VAL A 160 -9.99 -25.17 -7.92
N ASP A 161 -10.80 -26.05 -7.32
CA ASP A 161 -11.26 -25.94 -5.94
C ASP A 161 -10.10 -26.18 -4.95
N SER A 162 -9.26 -27.19 -5.21
CA SER A 162 -8.01 -27.39 -4.48
C SER A 162 -7.08 -26.16 -4.60
N GLY A 163 -6.95 -25.61 -5.81
CA GLY A 163 -6.15 -24.41 -6.06
C GLY A 163 -6.68 -23.17 -5.37
N ARG A 164 -8.00 -23.02 -5.30
CA ARG A 164 -8.70 -21.96 -4.55
C ARG A 164 -8.31 -22.04 -3.08
N ASP A 165 -8.45 -23.20 -2.45
CA ASP A 165 -8.19 -23.33 -1.01
C ASP A 165 -6.72 -23.01 -0.68
N VAL A 166 -5.78 -23.47 -1.50
CA VAL A 166 -4.36 -23.10 -1.36
C VAL A 166 -4.15 -21.60 -1.56
N TYR A 167 -4.81 -20.98 -2.55
CA TYR A 167 -4.71 -19.54 -2.81
C TYR A 167 -5.22 -18.72 -1.62
N TYR A 168 -6.36 -19.06 -1.04
CA TYR A 168 -6.92 -18.36 0.12
C TYR A 168 -6.21 -18.73 1.44
N GLY A 169 -5.47 -19.84 1.51
CA GLY A 169 -4.59 -20.11 2.64
C GLY A 169 -3.28 -19.31 2.62
N ASN A 170 -2.87 -18.78 1.46
CA ASN A 170 -1.46 -18.38 1.27
C ASN A 170 -1.24 -17.11 0.44
N CYS A 171 -1.98 -16.93 -0.66
CA CYS A 171 -1.67 -15.98 -1.72
C CYS A 171 -2.53 -14.70 -1.66
N PHE A 172 -3.80 -14.84 -1.26
CA PHE A 172 -4.79 -13.74 -1.34
C PHE A 172 -4.42 -12.51 -0.50
N PHE A 173 -3.66 -12.69 0.59
CA PHE A 173 -3.21 -11.58 1.45
C PHE A 173 -2.40 -10.52 0.69
N CYS A 174 -1.68 -10.95 -0.36
CA CYS A 174 -0.92 -10.09 -1.25
C CYS A 174 -1.68 -9.84 -2.56
N HIS A 175 -2.22 -10.89 -3.18
CA HIS A 175 -2.77 -10.80 -4.54
C HIS A 175 -4.25 -10.39 -4.61
N GLY A 176 -4.95 -10.37 -3.47
CA GLY A 176 -6.34 -9.95 -3.36
C GLY A 176 -7.34 -11.06 -3.67
N ASP A 177 -8.53 -10.95 -3.11
CA ASP A 177 -9.67 -11.83 -3.40
C ASP A 177 -10.11 -11.69 -4.88
N LEU A 178 -9.99 -10.48 -5.43
CA LEU A 178 -10.24 -10.22 -6.84
C LEU A 178 -9.09 -10.61 -7.78
N LEU A 179 -7.94 -11.08 -7.26
CA LEU A 179 -6.72 -11.35 -8.02
C LEU A 179 -6.13 -10.10 -8.73
N ASP A 180 -6.42 -8.91 -8.22
CA ASP A 180 -6.06 -7.62 -8.82
C ASP A 180 -4.74 -7.03 -8.30
N GLY A 181 -4.04 -7.78 -7.43
CA GLY A 181 -2.81 -7.33 -6.79
C GLY A 181 -3.03 -6.38 -5.62
N LYS A 182 -4.27 -6.19 -5.16
CA LYS A 182 -4.65 -5.32 -4.04
C LYS A 182 -5.08 -6.11 -2.81
N GLY A 183 -4.33 -7.16 -2.49
CA GLY A 183 -4.53 -7.89 -1.24
C GLY A 183 -4.34 -6.98 -0.02
N HIS A 184 -4.82 -7.46 1.14
CA HIS A 184 -4.87 -6.70 2.37
C HIS A 184 -3.52 -6.06 2.78
N TYR A 185 -2.39 -6.68 2.42
CA TYR A 185 -1.05 -6.17 2.71
C TYR A 185 -0.27 -5.67 1.48
N ALA A 186 -0.90 -5.62 0.31
CA ALA A 186 -0.23 -5.33 -0.95
C ALA A 186 0.51 -3.99 -0.95
N GLU A 187 -0.08 -2.96 -0.34
CA GLU A 187 0.45 -1.58 -0.35
C GLU A 187 1.78 -1.44 0.39
N GLY A 188 2.06 -2.27 1.40
CA GLY A 188 3.31 -2.20 2.16
C GLY A 188 4.51 -2.87 1.47
N PHE A 189 4.27 -3.60 0.39
CA PHE A 189 5.31 -4.28 -0.37
C PHE A 189 5.79 -3.45 -1.57
N ASN A 190 7.10 -3.47 -1.81
CA ASN A 190 7.72 -2.87 -2.99
C ASN A 190 8.73 -3.87 -3.60
N PRO A 191 8.51 -4.36 -4.83
CA PRO A 191 7.36 -4.08 -5.71
C PRO A 191 6.03 -4.56 -5.13
N GLN A 192 4.94 -3.90 -5.53
CA GLN A 192 3.59 -4.37 -5.24
C GLN A 192 3.32 -5.74 -5.88
N PRO A 193 2.45 -6.56 -5.28
CA PRO A 193 1.99 -7.82 -5.87
C PRO A 193 1.42 -7.62 -7.28
N ILE A 194 1.60 -8.64 -8.12
CA ILE A 194 1.19 -8.55 -9.52
C ILE A 194 -0.34 -8.66 -9.65
N ASN A 195 -0.91 -7.86 -10.54
CA ASN A 195 -2.31 -7.93 -10.94
C ASN A 195 -2.47 -9.08 -11.96
N PHE A 196 -3.17 -10.15 -11.58
CA PHE A 196 -3.40 -11.29 -12.47
C PHE A 196 -4.53 -11.06 -13.47
N GLN A 197 -5.40 -10.06 -13.24
CA GLN A 197 -6.43 -9.66 -14.20
C GLN A 197 -5.84 -9.00 -15.46
N ASP A 198 -4.60 -8.50 -15.39
CA ASP A 198 -3.93 -7.90 -16.55
C ASP A 198 -3.65 -8.97 -17.64
N PRO A 199 -4.29 -8.88 -18.82
CA PRO A 199 -4.12 -9.87 -19.89
C PRO A 199 -2.74 -9.83 -20.54
N THR A 200 -1.88 -8.87 -20.20
CA THR A 200 -0.50 -8.81 -20.66
C THR A 200 0.47 -9.57 -19.76
N VAL A 201 0.04 -9.96 -18.56
CA VAL A 201 0.90 -10.58 -17.54
C VAL A 201 0.87 -12.10 -17.62
N ILE A 202 -0.30 -12.71 -17.36
CA ILE A 202 -0.43 -14.15 -17.17
C ILE A 202 -0.55 -14.91 -18.50
N PRO A 203 -1.48 -14.58 -19.42
CA PRO A 203 -1.72 -15.43 -20.59
C PRO A 203 -0.66 -15.27 -21.70
N GLN A 204 0.24 -14.28 -21.58
CA GLN A 204 1.39 -14.13 -22.48
C GLN A 204 2.53 -15.11 -22.18
N GLN A 205 2.53 -15.70 -20.98
CA GLN A 205 3.59 -16.59 -20.50
C GLN A 205 3.22 -18.06 -20.69
N GLN A 206 4.24 -18.92 -20.80
CA GLN A 206 4.06 -20.37 -20.74
C GLN A 206 3.80 -20.80 -19.29
N GLU A 207 3.05 -21.89 -19.11
CA GLU A 207 2.72 -22.40 -17.78
C GLU A 207 3.98 -22.79 -16.98
N ALA A 208 5.02 -23.31 -17.64
CA ALA A 208 6.32 -23.58 -17.04
C ALA A 208 6.96 -22.36 -16.39
N PHE A 209 6.83 -21.18 -17.01
CA PHE A 209 7.34 -19.94 -16.45
C PHE A 209 6.58 -19.58 -15.17
N LEU A 210 5.25 -19.66 -15.20
CA LEU A 210 4.42 -19.36 -14.04
C LEU A 210 4.66 -20.33 -12.89
N PHE A 211 4.80 -21.63 -13.18
CA PHE A 211 5.18 -22.66 -12.21
C PHE A 211 6.51 -22.34 -11.55
N TRP A 212 7.54 -22.01 -12.35
CA TRP A 212 8.82 -21.60 -11.80
C TRP A 212 8.71 -20.36 -10.90
N ARG A 213 8.00 -19.33 -11.35
CA ARG A 213 7.80 -18.09 -10.58
C ARG A 213 7.04 -18.34 -9.27
N ALA A 214 5.98 -19.16 -9.31
CA ALA A 214 5.22 -19.55 -8.14
C ALA A 214 6.10 -20.38 -7.19
N ALA A 215 6.78 -21.41 -7.66
CA ALA A 215 7.58 -22.28 -6.81
C ALA A 215 8.78 -21.57 -6.15
N THR A 216 9.48 -20.71 -6.88
CA THR A 216 10.74 -20.10 -6.41
C THR A 216 10.58 -18.74 -5.73
N GLY A 217 9.50 -18.01 -6.00
CA GLY A 217 9.26 -16.71 -5.39
C GLY A 217 10.22 -15.59 -5.81
N GLY A 218 10.49 -14.65 -4.90
CA GLY A 218 11.40 -13.53 -5.10
C GLY A 218 12.89 -13.89 -4.95
N PRO A 219 13.31 -14.61 -3.88
CA PRO A 219 14.71 -14.97 -3.67
C PRO A 219 15.26 -15.97 -4.70
N GLY A 220 16.52 -15.81 -5.13
CA GLY A 220 17.25 -16.82 -5.92
C GLY A 220 17.10 -16.74 -7.44
N LEU A 221 16.54 -15.65 -7.98
CA LEU A 221 16.42 -15.43 -9.42
C LEU A 221 17.78 -15.10 -10.09
N PRO A 222 17.93 -15.35 -11.41
CA PRO A 222 19.18 -15.09 -12.14
C PRO A 222 19.67 -13.64 -12.00
N LYS A 223 21.00 -13.47 -11.96
CA LYS A 223 21.64 -12.15 -11.77
C LYS A 223 21.25 -11.15 -12.85
N GLU A 224 20.99 -11.63 -14.05
CA GLU A 224 20.62 -10.84 -15.24
C GLU A 224 19.28 -10.11 -15.06
N GLY A 225 18.41 -10.57 -14.15
CA GLY A 225 17.16 -9.91 -13.79
C GLY A 225 17.24 -9.04 -12.53
N THR A 226 18.36 -9.05 -11.80
CA THR A 226 18.46 -8.35 -10.50
C THR A 226 18.39 -6.83 -10.60
N PRO A 227 17.88 -6.14 -9.57
CA PRO A 227 17.34 -6.68 -8.31
C PRO A 227 15.86 -7.09 -8.40
N TRP A 228 15.57 -8.36 -8.08
CA TRP A 228 14.21 -8.87 -7.83
C TRP A 228 14.03 -9.14 -6.33
N ASN A 229 13.91 -8.08 -5.54
CA ASN A 229 13.66 -8.20 -4.10
C ASN A 229 12.15 -8.15 -3.81
N SER A 230 11.38 -9.02 -4.48
CA SER A 230 9.94 -9.12 -4.21
C SER A 230 9.67 -9.87 -2.89
N ALA A 231 8.52 -9.57 -2.30
CA ALA A 231 8.02 -10.24 -1.10
C ALA A 231 7.49 -11.65 -1.37
N MET A 232 7.49 -12.13 -2.63
CA MET A 232 6.92 -13.43 -2.99
C MET A 232 7.66 -14.58 -2.29
N PRO A 233 6.97 -15.42 -1.51
CA PRO A 233 7.57 -16.54 -0.80
C PRO A 233 8.20 -17.59 -1.71
N VAL A 234 9.15 -18.34 -1.17
CA VAL A 234 9.71 -19.54 -1.82
C VAL A 234 8.74 -20.69 -1.56
N TRP A 235 7.66 -20.77 -2.36
CA TRP A 235 6.54 -21.66 -2.08
C TRP A 235 6.89 -23.14 -2.07
N HIS A 236 7.91 -23.60 -2.81
CA HIS A 236 8.31 -25.01 -2.77
C HIS A 236 8.87 -25.47 -1.40
N GLU A 237 9.09 -24.56 -0.45
CA GLU A 237 9.43 -24.89 0.94
C GLU A 237 8.20 -25.17 1.81
N MET A 238 7.01 -24.73 1.38
CA MET A 238 5.76 -24.78 2.15
C MET A 238 4.63 -25.53 1.43
N LEU A 239 4.68 -25.60 0.10
CA LEU A 239 3.70 -26.24 -0.76
C LEU A 239 4.37 -27.36 -1.56
N ASP A 240 3.57 -28.35 -1.93
CA ASP A 240 3.97 -29.41 -2.84
C ASP A 240 3.78 -29.03 -4.33
N GLU A 241 4.14 -29.97 -5.21
CA GLU A 241 4.11 -29.77 -6.66
C GLU A 241 2.67 -29.62 -7.19
N ASP A 242 1.74 -30.43 -6.69
CA ASP A 242 0.37 -30.49 -7.16
C ASP A 242 -0.42 -29.25 -6.70
N GLU A 243 -0.19 -28.80 -5.47
CA GLU A 243 -0.75 -27.55 -4.94
C GLU A 243 -0.37 -26.35 -5.83
N ILE A 244 0.88 -26.27 -6.29
CA ILE A 244 1.31 -25.17 -7.17
C ILE A 244 0.60 -25.25 -8.53
N TRP A 245 0.46 -26.45 -9.12
CA TRP A 245 -0.27 -26.61 -10.37
C TRP A 245 -1.75 -26.25 -10.22
N ASN A 246 -2.37 -26.67 -9.12
CA ASN A 246 -3.77 -26.39 -8.82
C ASN A 246 -4.02 -24.89 -8.61
N VAL A 247 -3.12 -24.17 -7.92
CA VAL A 247 -3.19 -22.70 -7.81
C VAL A 247 -3.14 -22.03 -9.18
N LEU A 248 -2.29 -22.51 -10.10
CA LEU A 248 -2.26 -21.96 -11.46
C LEU A 248 -3.58 -22.25 -12.20
N MET A 249 -4.14 -23.46 -12.07
CA MET A 249 -5.45 -23.80 -12.62
C MET A 249 -6.52 -22.82 -12.13
N PHE A 250 -6.57 -22.55 -10.82
CA PHE A 250 -7.46 -21.57 -10.20
C PHE A 250 -7.26 -20.15 -10.74
N ILE A 251 -6.01 -19.65 -10.81
CA ILE A 251 -5.73 -18.29 -11.29
C ILE A 251 -6.19 -18.11 -12.75
N PHE A 252 -5.96 -19.11 -13.61
CA PHE A 252 -6.44 -19.07 -14.99
C PHE A 252 -7.96 -19.12 -15.06
N ASP A 253 -8.59 -20.03 -14.31
CA ASP A 253 -10.03 -20.20 -14.24
C ASP A 253 -10.74 -18.92 -13.76
N TYR A 254 -10.29 -18.34 -12.65
CA TYR A 254 -10.87 -17.15 -12.03
C TYR A 254 -10.91 -15.97 -13.00
N ASN A 255 -9.80 -15.76 -13.73
CA ASN A 255 -9.65 -14.66 -14.69
C ASN A 255 -10.26 -14.96 -16.06
N GLY A 256 -10.79 -16.16 -16.29
CA GLY A 256 -11.28 -16.57 -17.60
C GLY A 256 -10.19 -16.56 -18.67
N GLN A 257 -9.00 -17.01 -18.30
CA GLN A 257 -7.81 -17.05 -19.16
C GLN A 257 -7.32 -18.49 -19.36
N VAL A 258 -6.49 -18.70 -20.38
CA VAL A 258 -5.77 -19.96 -20.61
C VAL A 258 -4.30 -19.66 -20.83
N PRO A 259 -3.38 -20.56 -20.44
CA PRO A 259 -1.95 -20.37 -20.69
C PRO A 259 -1.65 -20.36 -22.18
N ARG A 260 -0.45 -19.86 -22.53
CA ARG A 260 0.07 -19.98 -23.89
C ARG A 260 0.42 -21.45 -24.21
N ILE A 261 -0.38 -22.09 -25.06
CA ILE A 261 -0.23 -23.48 -25.50
C ILE A 261 0.21 -23.51 -26.98
N TRP A 262 1.27 -24.24 -27.30
CA TRP A 262 1.82 -24.33 -28.66
C TRP A 262 1.13 -25.37 -29.54
N ASN A 263 0.67 -26.47 -28.95
CA ASN A 263 -0.10 -27.47 -29.66
C ASN A 263 -1.49 -26.90 -30.00
N LEU A 264 -1.82 -26.86 -31.29
CA LEU A 264 -3.08 -26.26 -31.77
C LEU A 264 -4.31 -26.98 -31.22
N GLN A 265 -4.32 -28.31 -31.17
CA GLN A 265 -5.47 -29.08 -30.69
C GLN A 265 -5.70 -28.87 -29.19
N ASP A 266 -4.61 -28.79 -28.42
CA ASP A 266 -4.67 -28.52 -26.98
C ASP A 266 -5.12 -27.08 -26.70
N SER A 267 -4.64 -26.13 -27.49
CA SER A 267 -5.06 -24.72 -27.42
C SER A 267 -6.55 -24.56 -27.75
N GLU A 268 -7.04 -25.21 -28.80
CA GLU A 268 -8.46 -25.22 -29.17
C GLU A 268 -9.32 -25.85 -28.08
N ALA A 269 -8.89 -26.99 -27.51
CA ALA A 269 -9.60 -27.66 -26.42
C ALA A 269 -9.66 -26.79 -25.15
N ALA A 270 -8.53 -26.23 -24.71
CA ALA A 270 -8.48 -25.33 -23.55
C ALA A 270 -9.36 -24.10 -23.73
N THR A 271 -9.32 -23.49 -24.92
CA THR A 271 -10.14 -22.33 -25.29
C THR A 271 -11.63 -22.67 -25.27
N ALA A 272 -12.02 -23.83 -25.82
CA ALA A 272 -13.41 -24.29 -25.84
C ALA A 272 -13.96 -24.56 -24.43
N MET A 273 -13.15 -25.15 -23.54
CA MET A 273 -13.52 -25.34 -22.12
C MET A 273 -13.70 -24.01 -21.41
N ARG A 274 -12.74 -23.08 -21.54
CA ARG A 274 -12.86 -21.72 -20.99
C ARG A 274 -14.16 -21.04 -21.46
N ASP A 275 -14.46 -21.09 -22.75
CA ASP A 275 -15.66 -20.45 -23.31
C ASP A 275 -16.96 -21.08 -22.82
N LEU A 276 -16.95 -22.39 -22.54
CA LEU A 276 -18.06 -23.08 -21.88
C LEU A 276 -18.25 -22.57 -20.45
N ILE A 277 -17.19 -22.61 -19.64
CA ILE A 277 -17.18 -22.17 -18.24
C ILE A 277 -17.64 -20.71 -18.12
N GLN A 278 -17.08 -19.81 -18.93
CA GLN A 278 -17.43 -18.38 -18.89
C GLN A 278 -18.89 -18.12 -19.30
N ARG A 279 -19.42 -18.90 -20.25
CA ARG A 279 -20.82 -18.81 -20.65
C ARG A 279 -21.75 -19.25 -19.53
N GLU A 280 -21.41 -20.34 -18.84
CA GLU A 280 -22.16 -20.85 -17.70
C GLU A 280 -22.13 -19.82 -16.55
N ARG A 281 -20.95 -19.31 -16.20
CA ARG A 281 -20.76 -18.32 -15.11
C ARG A 281 -21.47 -17.00 -15.31
N LYS A 282 -21.61 -16.53 -16.55
CA LYS A 282 -22.30 -15.26 -16.84
C LYS A 282 -23.76 -15.25 -16.36
N GLY A 283 -24.40 -16.42 -16.31
CA GLY A 283 -25.77 -16.59 -15.83
C GLY A 283 -25.88 -16.94 -14.34
N VAL A 284 -24.77 -17.21 -13.65
CA VAL A 284 -24.76 -17.68 -12.27
C VAL A 284 -25.19 -16.55 -11.32
N LYS A 285 -26.19 -16.87 -10.50
CA LYS A 285 -26.89 -15.99 -9.55
C LYS A 285 -27.27 -16.80 -8.32
N GLY A 286 -27.68 -16.11 -7.26
CA GLY A 286 -28.18 -16.75 -6.04
C GLY A 286 -27.13 -17.64 -5.39
N ASP A 287 -27.54 -18.80 -4.88
CA ASP A 287 -26.68 -19.69 -4.10
C ASP A 287 -25.45 -20.17 -4.87
N ALA A 288 -25.59 -20.53 -6.15
CA ALA A 288 -24.44 -20.92 -6.97
C ALA A 288 -23.39 -19.80 -7.10
N LEU A 289 -23.80 -18.53 -7.09
CA LEU A 289 -22.86 -17.40 -7.07
C LEU A 289 -22.20 -17.25 -5.70
N TYR A 290 -22.98 -17.43 -4.62
CA TYR A 290 -22.49 -17.40 -3.25
C TYR A 290 -21.43 -18.48 -3.00
N GLN A 291 -21.71 -19.74 -3.37
CA GLN A 291 -20.75 -20.85 -3.22
C GLN A 291 -19.47 -20.59 -4.01
N HIS A 292 -19.58 -19.96 -5.18
CA HIS A 292 -18.43 -19.69 -6.03
C HIS A 292 -17.54 -18.53 -5.54
N ARG A 293 -18.09 -17.52 -4.86
CA ARG A 293 -17.36 -16.27 -4.54
C ARG A 293 -17.27 -15.96 -3.05
N CYS A 294 -18.27 -16.33 -2.27
CA CYS A 294 -18.44 -15.88 -0.90
C CYS A 294 -18.09 -16.98 0.12
N ALA A 295 -18.42 -18.24 -0.17
CA ALA A 295 -18.29 -19.36 0.77
C ALA A 295 -16.86 -19.63 1.23
N VAL A 296 -15.84 -19.30 0.42
CA VAL A 296 -14.43 -19.47 0.79
C VAL A 296 -14.04 -18.71 2.08
N CYS A 297 -14.73 -17.59 2.34
CA CYS A 297 -14.59 -16.81 3.56
C CYS A 297 -15.79 -17.01 4.50
N HIS A 298 -17.01 -16.96 3.98
CA HIS A 298 -18.23 -16.96 4.79
C HIS A 298 -18.77 -18.36 5.14
N GLY A 299 -18.15 -19.43 4.65
CA GLY A 299 -18.64 -20.80 4.80
C GLY A 299 -19.74 -21.14 3.80
N GLU A 300 -19.92 -22.42 3.50
CA GLU A 300 -21.02 -22.89 2.62
C GLU A 300 -22.40 -22.56 3.21
N GLU A 301 -22.46 -22.47 4.53
CA GLU A 301 -23.65 -22.24 5.34
C GLU A 301 -23.77 -20.82 5.89
N GLY A 302 -22.88 -19.91 5.50
CA GLY A 302 -22.91 -18.53 5.96
C GLY A 302 -22.47 -18.31 7.41
N ALA A 303 -21.87 -19.32 8.06
CA ALA A 303 -21.45 -19.26 9.46
C ALA A 303 -20.11 -18.51 9.70
N GLY A 304 -19.48 -17.98 8.65
CA GLY A 304 -18.22 -17.25 8.78
C GLY A 304 -17.00 -18.15 9.05
N ASP A 305 -17.08 -19.40 8.64
CA ASP A 305 -16.14 -20.50 8.93
C ASP A 305 -15.52 -21.12 7.66
N GLY A 306 -15.51 -20.36 6.55
CA GLY A 306 -14.84 -20.78 5.32
C GLY A 306 -13.33 -20.99 5.53
N VAL A 307 -12.68 -21.70 4.60
CA VAL A 307 -11.25 -22.07 4.71
C VAL A 307 -10.30 -20.88 4.96
N ALA A 308 -10.68 -19.67 4.54
CA ALA A 308 -9.88 -18.46 4.76
C ALA A 308 -10.10 -17.82 6.15
N ALA A 309 -11.20 -18.14 6.84
CA ALA A 309 -11.71 -17.41 8.00
C ALA A 309 -10.76 -17.43 9.20
N GLU A 310 -10.06 -18.54 9.44
CA GLU A 310 -9.15 -18.68 10.58
C GLU A 310 -7.92 -17.76 10.49
N LEU A 311 -7.54 -17.37 9.28
CA LEU A 311 -6.36 -16.54 9.02
C LEU A 311 -6.71 -15.05 8.89
N MET A 312 -7.96 -14.67 9.12
CA MET A 312 -8.45 -13.31 8.92
C MET A 312 -8.75 -12.61 10.24
N TYR A 313 -8.29 -11.37 10.34
CA TYR A 313 -8.76 -10.43 11.35
C TYR A 313 -9.23 -9.13 10.68
N PRO A 314 -10.49 -8.73 10.85
CA PRO A 314 -11.56 -9.42 11.60
C PRO A 314 -12.00 -10.71 10.89
N LYS A 315 -12.61 -11.63 11.65
CA LYS A 315 -13.27 -12.79 11.03
C LYS A 315 -14.40 -12.38 10.08
N PRO A 316 -14.68 -13.18 9.04
CA PRO A 316 -15.86 -13.04 8.19
C PRO A 316 -17.15 -12.97 9.03
N ARG A 317 -18.18 -12.32 8.46
CA ARG A 317 -19.48 -12.21 9.14
C ARG A 317 -20.19 -13.56 9.11
N ASP A 318 -20.60 -14.02 10.28
CA ASP A 318 -21.63 -15.05 10.44
C ASP A 318 -23.01 -14.43 10.17
N PHE A 319 -23.73 -14.97 9.19
CA PHE A 319 -25.05 -14.55 8.76
C PHE A 319 -26.19 -15.28 9.49
N THR A 320 -25.89 -16.36 10.22
CA THR A 320 -26.89 -17.27 10.79
C THR A 320 -27.78 -16.65 11.85
N LEU A 321 -27.31 -15.59 12.52
CA LEU A 321 -28.08 -14.86 13.54
C LEU A 321 -28.70 -13.55 13.03
N ALA A 322 -28.60 -13.27 11.72
CA ALA A 322 -29.04 -12.00 11.12
C ALA A 322 -28.49 -10.72 11.81
N LEU A 323 -27.34 -10.82 12.50
CA LEU A 323 -26.70 -9.71 13.22
C LEU A 323 -25.68 -8.97 12.34
N PHE A 324 -26.13 -7.90 11.69
CA PHE A 324 -25.29 -7.10 10.78
C PHE A 324 -24.73 -5.82 11.43
N LYS A 325 -23.41 -5.66 11.34
CA LYS A 325 -22.65 -4.54 11.93
C LYS A 325 -22.93 -3.18 11.29
N TYR A 326 -23.15 -3.15 9.97
CA TYR A 326 -23.23 -1.93 9.17
C TYR A 326 -24.62 -1.81 8.54
N LYS A 327 -25.57 -1.26 9.30
CA LYS A 327 -26.96 -1.06 8.87
C LYS A 327 -27.44 0.36 9.09
N SER A 328 -28.44 0.81 8.35
CA SER A 328 -29.06 2.14 8.50
C SER A 328 -30.41 2.09 9.20
N SER A 329 -30.99 0.90 9.42
CA SER A 329 -32.23 0.73 10.16
C SER A 329 -32.08 1.02 11.65
N PRO A 330 -33.13 1.49 12.35
CA PRO A 330 -33.08 1.81 13.78
C PRO A 330 -32.88 0.59 14.68
N GLY A 331 -32.24 0.80 15.83
CA GLY A 331 -32.18 -0.18 16.94
C GLY A 331 -31.89 -1.61 16.49
N MET A 332 -32.69 -2.56 16.99
CA MET A 332 -32.60 -4.00 16.69
C MET A 332 -33.31 -4.42 15.39
N VAL A 333 -33.88 -3.48 14.63
CA VAL A 333 -34.52 -3.80 13.33
C VAL A 333 -33.49 -4.38 12.38
N LEU A 334 -33.85 -5.39 11.58
CA LEU A 334 -32.96 -6.02 10.60
C LEU A 334 -32.38 -5.00 9.60
N PRO A 335 -31.22 -5.25 8.96
CA PRO A 335 -30.65 -4.33 7.99
C PRO A 335 -31.60 -4.08 6.81
N ARG A 336 -31.34 -3.04 6.04
CA ARG A 336 -32.07 -2.82 4.79
C ARG A 336 -31.37 -3.55 3.65
N ASP A 337 -32.12 -3.94 2.62
CA ASP A 337 -31.55 -4.60 1.44
C ASP A 337 -30.48 -3.72 0.79
N GLU A 338 -30.64 -2.39 0.81
CA GLU A 338 -29.63 -1.48 0.30
C GLU A 338 -28.38 -1.39 1.18
N ASP A 339 -28.47 -1.72 2.48
CA ASP A 339 -27.29 -1.81 3.34
C ASP A 339 -26.45 -3.05 2.97
N LEU A 340 -27.11 -4.19 2.73
CA LEU A 340 -26.49 -5.43 2.28
C LEU A 340 -25.89 -5.26 0.88
N PHE A 341 -26.68 -4.73 -0.07
CA PHE A 341 -26.24 -4.44 -1.44
C PHE A 341 -24.99 -3.57 -1.44
N ARG A 342 -25.00 -2.44 -0.74
CA ARG A 342 -23.88 -1.50 -0.69
C ARG A 342 -22.64 -2.13 -0.08
N THR A 343 -22.81 -2.95 0.96
CA THR A 343 -21.69 -3.65 1.61
C THR A 343 -21.02 -4.62 0.64
N ILE A 344 -21.78 -5.34 -0.19
CA ILE A 344 -21.24 -6.25 -1.21
C ILE A 344 -20.59 -5.47 -2.35
N GLU A 345 -21.28 -4.45 -2.85
CA GLU A 345 -20.82 -3.62 -3.97
C GLU A 345 -19.48 -2.92 -3.66
N GLN A 346 -19.40 -2.28 -2.50
CA GLN A 346 -18.29 -1.39 -2.13
C GLN A 346 -17.23 -2.09 -1.28
N GLY A 347 -17.58 -3.19 -0.60
CA GLY A 347 -16.70 -3.87 0.33
C GLY A 347 -16.55 -3.12 1.64
N LEU A 348 -15.56 -3.52 2.44
CA LEU A 348 -15.28 -2.94 3.74
C LEU A 348 -13.78 -2.65 3.89
N ASP A 349 -13.42 -1.35 3.89
CA ASP A 349 -12.05 -0.88 4.05
C ASP A 349 -11.34 -1.51 5.26
N GLY A 350 -10.08 -1.93 5.07
CA GLY A 350 -9.28 -2.58 6.11
C GLY A 350 -9.85 -3.93 6.57
N THR A 351 -10.43 -4.72 5.66
CA THR A 351 -10.84 -6.12 5.87
C THR A 351 -10.50 -6.98 4.65
N GLY A 352 -10.73 -8.29 4.76
CA GLY A 352 -10.72 -9.21 3.63
C GLY A 352 -11.96 -9.15 2.73
N MET A 353 -12.95 -8.27 2.96
CA MET A 353 -14.16 -8.14 2.13
C MET A 353 -13.96 -7.05 1.06
N PRO A 354 -13.65 -7.41 -0.21
CA PRO A 354 -13.46 -6.44 -1.28
C PRO A 354 -14.79 -5.87 -1.77
N GLY A 355 -14.71 -4.81 -2.59
CA GLY A 355 -15.85 -4.32 -3.35
C GLY A 355 -16.09 -5.13 -4.61
N TRP A 356 -17.21 -5.85 -4.67
CA TRP A 356 -17.55 -6.74 -5.77
C TRP A 356 -18.12 -6.02 -7.00
N GLY A 357 -18.47 -4.74 -6.91
CA GLY A 357 -19.08 -3.99 -8.02
C GLY A 357 -18.19 -3.82 -9.25
N THR A 358 -16.90 -4.15 -9.17
CA THR A 358 -15.99 -4.16 -10.32
C THR A 358 -16.08 -5.46 -11.14
N LEU A 359 -16.54 -6.56 -10.53
CA LEU A 359 -16.58 -7.89 -11.13
C LEU A 359 -18.00 -8.43 -11.33
N LEU A 360 -18.92 -8.11 -10.41
CA LEU A 360 -20.30 -8.58 -10.43
C LEU A 360 -21.24 -7.45 -10.90
N SER A 361 -22.30 -7.81 -11.62
CA SER A 361 -23.37 -6.86 -11.97
C SER A 361 -24.30 -6.60 -10.78
N ASP A 362 -25.01 -5.46 -10.81
CA ASP A 362 -26.06 -5.14 -9.82
C ASP A 362 -27.10 -6.26 -9.67
N GLU A 363 -27.43 -6.94 -10.77
CA GLU A 363 -28.38 -8.07 -10.76
C GLU A 363 -27.80 -9.28 -10.02
N GLN A 364 -26.50 -9.58 -10.23
CA GLN A 364 -25.81 -10.64 -9.51
C GLN A 364 -25.69 -10.31 -8.02
N ILE A 365 -25.29 -9.08 -7.67
CA ILE A 365 -25.23 -8.63 -6.27
C ILE A 365 -26.61 -8.71 -5.61
N SER A 366 -27.66 -8.22 -6.29
CA SER A 366 -29.04 -8.31 -5.79
C SER A 366 -29.48 -9.75 -5.55
N SER A 367 -29.04 -10.69 -6.40
CA SER A 367 -29.38 -12.11 -6.25
C SER A 367 -28.73 -12.77 -5.02
N LEU A 368 -27.68 -12.19 -4.45
CA LEU A 368 -27.03 -12.69 -3.23
C LEU A 368 -27.79 -12.30 -1.96
N ILE A 369 -28.57 -11.22 -1.98
CA ILE A 369 -29.31 -10.72 -0.82
C ILE A 369 -30.26 -11.77 -0.23
N PRO A 370 -31.16 -12.41 -1.01
CA PRO A 370 -32.03 -13.45 -0.46
C PRO A 370 -31.26 -14.68 0.04
N VAL A 371 -30.10 -15.00 -0.55
CA VAL A 371 -29.25 -16.10 -0.06
C VAL A 371 -28.69 -15.77 1.32
N ILE A 372 -28.15 -14.57 1.50
CA ILE A 372 -27.64 -14.10 2.79
C ILE A 372 -28.74 -14.11 3.86
N LYS A 373 -29.95 -13.68 3.51
CA LYS A 373 -31.11 -13.72 4.42
C LYS A 373 -31.53 -15.15 4.77
N SER A 374 -31.43 -16.09 3.84
CA SER A 374 -31.83 -17.49 4.07
C SER A 374 -30.94 -18.26 5.05
N PHE A 375 -29.74 -17.75 5.36
CA PHE A 375 -28.89 -18.36 6.39
C PHE A 375 -29.40 -18.09 7.81
N ASP A 376 -30.31 -17.13 8.00
CA ASP A 376 -30.89 -16.79 9.29
C ASP A 376 -31.67 -17.98 9.89
N VAL A 377 -31.04 -18.67 10.85
CA VAL A 377 -31.63 -19.84 11.51
C VAL A 377 -32.65 -19.45 12.57
N ALA A 378 -32.67 -18.18 12.98
CA ALA A 378 -33.66 -17.65 13.90
C ALA A 378 -34.97 -17.28 13.21
N ALA A 379 -35.05 -17.40 11.88
CA ALA A 379 -36.22 -17.06 11.08
C ALA A 379 -36.76 -15.65 11.42
N SER A 380 -35.86 -14.66 11.49
CA SER A 380 -36.20 -13.25 11.76
C SER A 380 -36.68 -12.52 10.49
N TRP A 381 -36.21 -12.93 9.32
CA TRP A 381 -36.57 -12.34 8.02
C TRP A 381 -37.87 -12.83 7.35
N PRO A 382 -38.37 -14.06 7.58
CA PRO A 382 -39.65 -14.50 7.01
C PRO A 382 -40.80 -13.55 7.38
N PRO A 383 -41.85 -13.48 6.54
CA PRO A 383 -43.06 -12.70 6.85
C PRO A 383 -43.77 -13.29 8.09
N GLU A 384 -44.54 -12.46 8.80
CA GLU A 384 -45.30 -12.92 9.98
C GLU A 384 -46.29 -14.04 9.64
N GLU A 385 -46.77 -14.09 8.40
CA GLU A 385 -47.69 -15.09 7.89
C GLU A 385 -47.00 -16.35 7.30
N ALA A 386 -45.69 -16.52 7.50
CA ALA A 386 -44.96 -17.70 7.04
C ALA A 386 -45.56 -19.01 7.58
N GLU A 387 -45.71 -20.02 6.72
CA GLU A 387 -46.27 -21.32 7.08
C GLU A 387 -45.18 -22.27 7.61
N GLU A 388 -45.53 -23.20 8.51
CA GLU A 388 -44.55 -24.16 9.07
C GLU A 388 -43.89 -25.03 7.99
N GLU A 389 -44.59 -25.33 6.89
CA GLU A 389 -44.05 -26.10 5.75
C GLU A 389 -42.98 -25.35 4.94
N ASP A 390 -42.87 -24.04 5.14
CA ASP A 390 -41.85 -23.20 4.48
C ASP A 390 -40.52 -23.20 5.24
N TYR A 391 -40.50 -23.78 6.44
CA TYR A 391 -39.33 -23.94 7.28
C TYR A 391 -38.82 -25.38 7.23
N ASP A 392 -37.53 -25.55 6.95
CA ASP A 392 -36.86 -26.85 7.04
C ASP A 392 -36.33 -27.06 8.44
N GLU A 393 -36.96 -27.97 9.20
CA GLU A 393 -36.56 -28.30 10.56
C GLU A 393 -35.15 -28.90 10.64
N ASP A 394 -34.69 -29.58 9.59
CA ASP A 394 -33.38 -30.25 9.58
C ASP A 394 -32.23 -29.24 9.42
N SER A 395 -32.36 -28.27 8.51
CA SER A 395 -31.37 -27.19 8.34
C SER A 395 -31.60 -25.99 9.25
N GLY A 396 -32.78 -25.90 9.86
CA GLY A 396 -33.21 -24.76 10.66
C GLY A 396 -33.46 -23.49 9.85
N ARG A 397 -33.77 -23.60 8.55
CA ARG A 397 -33.84 -22.47 7.61
C ARG A 397 -35.19 -22.31 6.97
N TYR A 398 -35.53 -21.07 6.66
CA TYR A 398 -36.68 -20.73 5.83
C TYR A 398 -36.34 -20.90 4.34
N LEU A 399 -37.16 -21.65 3.62
CA LEU A 399 -36.90 -22.09 2.24
C LEU A 399 -37.43 -21.12 1.18
N LYS A 400 -38.47 -20.34 1.48
CA LYS A 400 -39.00 -19.33 0.56
C LYS A 400 -38.14 -18.05 0.60
N GLN A 401 -38.14 -17.32 -0.51
CA GLN A 401 -37.38 -16.07 -0.66
C GLN A 401 -38.26 -14.81 -0.59
N ASP A 402 -39.42 -14.90 0.06
CA ASP A 402 -40.37 -13.81 0.30
C ASP A 402 -40.10 -13.07 1.61
N PHE A 403 -38.82 -12.89 1.93
CA PHE A 403 -38.38 -12.18 3.13
C PHE A 403 -38.92 -10.74 3.22
N GLN A 404 -39.16 -10.28 4.44
CA GLN A 404 -39.57 -8.90 4.70
C GLN A 404 -38.53 -7.89 4.18
N VAL A 405 -39.03 -6.72 3.74
CA VAL A 405 -38.23 -5.61 3.23
C VAL A 405 -38.29 -4.45 4.21
N ILE A 406 -37.15 -4.14 4.82
CA ILE A 406 -37.03 -3.07 5.82
C ILE A 406 -36.84 -1.72 5.12
N THR A 407 -37.65 -0.72 5.50
CA THR A 407 -37.61 0.61 4.88
C THR A 407 -37.24 1.72 5.86
N GLU A 408 -37.32 1.46 7.16
CA GLU A 408 -37.04 2.40 8.24
C GLU A 408 -35.57 2.80 8.29
N ARG A 409 -35.30 4.08 8.56
CA ARG A 409 -33.94 4.60 8.76
C ARG A 409 -33.80 5.23 10.13
N GLU A 410 -32.59 5.15 10.68
CA GLU A 410 -32.26 5.82 11.93
C GLU A 410 -32.59 7.31 11.83
N PRO A 411 -33.39 7.87 12.76
CA PRO A 411 -33.76 9.28 12.72
C PRO A 411 -32.55 10.21 12.88
N GLU A 412 -32.39 11.15 11.96
CA GLU A 412 -31.30 12.15 11.96
C GLU A 412 -31.72 13.51 12.57
N GLN A 413 -32.85 13.56 13.27
CA GLN A 413 -33.36 14.79 13.87
C GLN A 413 -32.42 15.30 14.98
N GLY A 414 -32.35 16.62 15.13
CA GLY A 414 -31.50 17.25 16.16
C GLY A 414 -30.01 17.32 15.81
N GLN A 415 -29.65 17.18 14.53
CA GLN A 415 -28.26 17.29 14.07
C GLN A 415 -27.61 18.61 14.51
N GLN A 416 -26.51 18.50 15.26
CA GLN A 416 -25.75 19.64 15.75
C GLN A 416 -24.72 20.10 14.70
N PRO A 417 -24.54 21.42 14.49
CA PRO A 417 -23.54 21.92 13.57
C PRO A 417 -22.12 21.55 14.04
N TYR A 418 -21.22 21.35 13.09
CA TYR A 418 -19.80 21.12 13.36
C TYR A 418 -19.13 22.45 13.75
N THR A 419 -19.06 22.74 15.05
CA THR A 419 -18.44 23.95 15.61
C THR A 419 -17.48 23.59 16.76
N PRO A 420 -16.53 24.48 17.13
CA PRO A 420 -15.66 24.27 18.29
C PRO A 420 -16.42 23.98 19.59
N GLU A 421 -17.58 24.62 19.80
CA GLU A 421 -18.43 24.42 20.97
C GLU A 421 -19.01 23.00 20.99
N SER A 422 -19.55 22.54 19.86
CA SER A 422 -20.09 21.19 19.68
C SER A 422 -19.01 20.11 19.89
N ILE A 423 -17.78 20.36 19.42
CA ILE A 423 -16.63 19.48 19.63
C ILE A 423 -16.26 19.43 21.12
N ALA A 424 -16.24 20.56 21.82
CA ALA A 424 -15.92 20.62 23.24
C ALA A 424 -16.98 19.91 24.11
N GLN A 425 -18.26 20.10 23.80
CA GLN A 425 -19.36 19.35 24.42
C GLN A 425 -19.24 17.85 24.13
N GLY A 426 -18.89 17.51 22.89
CA GLY A 426 -18.71 16.13 22.44
C GLY A 426 -17.61 15.42 23.19
N LYS A 427 -16.48 16.10 23.44
CA LYS A 427 -15.41 15.57 24.29
C LYS A 427 -15.91 15.26 25.70
N VAL A 428 -16.62 16.18 26.33
CA VAL A 428 -17.15 15.97 27.70
C VAL A 428 -18.12 14.79 27.75
N ALA A 429 -18.95 14.60 26.72
CA ALA A 429 -19.86 13.46 26.64
C ALA A 429 -19.11 12.13 26.34
N PHE A 430 -18.11 12.16 25.46
CA PHE A 430 -17.25 11.03 25.13
C PHE A 430 -16.48 10.53 26.36
N ASP A 431 -15.90 11.45 27.15
CA ASP A 431 -15.13 11.14 28.36
C ASP A 431 -15.96 10.37 29.41
N LYS A 432 -17.29 10.53 29.40
CA LYS A 432 -18.21 9.86 30.33
C LYS A 432 -18.58 8.44 29.92
N SER A 433 -18.57 8.13 28.63
CA SER A 433 -19.25 6.92 28.10
C SER A 433 -18.40 6.07 27.16
N CYS A 434 -17.26 6.57 26.68
CA CYS A 434 -16.52 5.96 25.56
C CYS A 434 -15.06 5.61 25.91
N THR A 435 -14.46 6.30 26.87
CA THR A 435 -13.01 6.22 27.19
C THR A 435 -12.56 4.87 27.72
N GLU A 436 -13.43 4.14 28.41
CA GLU A 436 -13.12 2.78 28.92
C GLU A 436 -12.69 1.80 27.82
N CYS A 437 -13.22 1.97 26.60
CA CYS A 437 -12.90 1.13 25.45
C CYS A 437 -12.02 1.87 24.42
N HIS A 438 -12.33 3.12 24.11
CA HIS A 438 -11.65 3.87 23.05
C HIS A 438 -10.40 4.63 23.51
N GLY A 439 -10.17 4.75 24.82
CA GLY A 439 -9.11 5.56 25.41
C GLY A 439 -9.39 7.07 25.29
N ASP A 440 -8.65 7.87 26.06
CA ASP A 440 -8.85 9.32 26.16
C ASP A 440 -8.61 10.09 24.85
N THR A 441 -7.82 9.50 23.94
CA THR A 441 -7.48 10.07 22.64
C THR A 441 -8.14 9.35 21.47
N GLY A 442 -9.03 8.38 21.75
CA GLY A 442 -9.74 7.63 20.72
C GLY A 442 -8.89 6.60 19.96
N ARG A 443 -7.68 6.25 20.43
CA ARG A 443 -6.79 5.29 19.75
C ARG A 443 -7.15 3.81 19.95
N GLY A 444 -8.17 3.54 20.77
CA GLY A 444 -8.62 2.17 21.02
C GLY A 444 -7.75 1.42 22.03
N ASN A 445 -6.95 2.12 22.83
CA ASN A 445 -6.31 1.53 24.00
C ASN A 445 -7.36 1.32 25.10
N ILE A 446 -7.60 0.07 25.46
CA ILE A 446 -8.63 -0.31 26.42
C ILE A 446 -8.15 0.06 27.83
N LEU A 447 -8.96 0.82 28.57
CA LEU A 447 -8.65 1.25 29.94
C LEU A 447 -9.43 0.46 31.00
N SER A 448 -10.49 -0.24 30.60
CA SER A 448 -11.37 -0.99 31.50
C SER A 448 -10.74 -2.24 32.11
N GLY A 449 -9.63 -2.73 31.56
CA GLY A 449 -9.05 -4.03 31.92
C GLY A 449 -9.90 -5.24 31.48
N LYS A 450 -10.96 -5.02 30.69
CA LYS A 450 -11.83 -6.09 30.19
C LYS A 450 -11.43 -6.51 28.77
N GLN A 451 -11.25 -7.81 28.57
CA GLN A 451 -11.18 -8.39 27.24
C GLN A 451 -12.49 -8.15 26.50
N LEU A 452 -12.39 -7.55 25.32
CA LEU A 452 -13.52 -7.31 24.42
C LEU A 452 -13.61 -8.44 23.40
N ALA A 453 -14.78 -9.07 23.32
CA ALA A 453 -15.08 -10.14 22.37
C ALA A 453 -16.42 -9.86 21.68
N ASP A 454 -16.57 -10.30 20.43
CA ASP A 454 -17.88 -10.32 19.79
C ASP A 454 -18.80 -11.38 20.41
N ASP A 455 -20.06 -11.41 19.98
CA ASP A 455 -21.08 -12.31 20.53
C ASP A 455 -20.74 -13.80 20.29
N TRP A 456 -19.77 -14.10 19.42
CA TRP A 456 -19.24 -15.44 19.15
C TRP A 456 -17.96 -15.74 19.95
N GLY A 457 -17.54 -14.84 20.84
CA GLY A 457 -16.35 -14.99 21.66
C GLY A 457 -15.03 -14.67 20.94
N ASN A 458 -15.07 -14.20 19.69
CA ASN A 458 -13.84 -13.81 18.99
C ASN A 458 -13.36 -12.45 19.49
N ARG A 459 -12.06 -12.32 19.71
CA ARG A 459 -11.43 -11.05 20.09
C ARG A 459 -11.77 -9.95 19.08
N ILE A 460 -12.18 -8.78 19.59
CA ILE A 460 -12.35 -7.56 18.79
C ILE A 460 -11.72 -6.35 19.47
N TRP A 461 -10.98 -5.57 18.69
CA TRP A 461 -10.36 -4.34 19.16
C TRP A 461 -11.17 -3.11 18.74
N PRO A 462 -11.34 -2.12 19.64
CA PRO A 462 -11.82 -0.80 19.27
C PRO A 462 -10.91 -0.20 18.20
N ARG A 463 -11.55 0.43 17.23
CA ARG A 463 -10.86 1.05 16.11
C ARG A 463 -10.13 2.30 16.56
N ASP A 464 -9.01 2.59 15.93
CA ASP A 464 -8.33 3.86 16.10
C ASP A 464 -9.15 4.96 15.40
N LEU A 465 -9.80 5.81 16.19
CA LEU A 465 -10.62 6.92 15.74
C LEU A 465 -9.77 8.07 15.16
N THR A 466 -8.44 8.04 15.27
CA THR A 466 -7.60 9.01 14.57
C THR A 466 -7.34 8.62 13.12
N LYS A 467 -7.61 7.36 12.73
CA LYS A 467 -7.30 6.78 11.41
C LYS A 467 -8.55 6.55 10.54
N PRO A 468 -9.13 7.58 9.90
CA PRO A 468 -10.39 7.44 9.17
C PRO A 468 -10.38 6.52 7.96
N TRP A 469 -9.20 6.23 7.38
CA TRP A 469 -9.07 5.22 6.31
C TRP A 469 -9.32 3.79 6.80
N THR A 470 -9.41 3.55 8.11
CA THR A 470 -9.77 2.24 8.68
C THR A 470 -11.27 2.13 9.03
N TRP A 471 -12.03 3.21 8.87
CA TRP A 471 -13.43 3.32 9.32
C TRP A 471 -14.42 2.71 8.32
N ARG A 472 -14.81 1.47 8.61
CA ARG A 472 -15.74 0.70 7.77
C ARG A 472 -17.12 1.37 7.65
N ALA A 473 -17.58 1.55 6.42
CA ALA A 473 -18.88 2.12 6.02
C ALA A 473 -19.20 3.53 6.59
N THR A 474 -18.24 4.18 7.24
CA THR A 474 -18.47 5.42 8.00
C THR A 474 -17.82 6.63 7.36
N ASN A 475 -16.54 6.50 6.96
CA ASN A 475 -15.80 7.59 6.33
C ASN A 475 -16.25 7.81 4.88
N VAL A 476 -16.57 9.04 4.51
CA VAL A 476 -16.96 9.41 3.14
C VAL A 476 -15.96 10.42 2.59
N THR A 477 -15.32 10.07 1.47
CA THR A 477 -14.26 10.88 0.84
C THR A 477 -14.66 11.45 -0.53
N THR A 478 -15.78 10.99 -1.12
CA THR A 478 -16.16 11.24 -2.53
C THR A 478 -17.33 12.22 -2.72
N GLY A 479 -17.70 12.99 -1.70
CA GLY A 479 -18.78 13.97 -1.81
C GLY A 479 -18.43 15.18 -2.71
N GLU A 480 -19.47 15.83 -3.25
CA GLU A 480 -19.35 16.98 -4.16
C GLU A 480 -18.49 18.12 -3.59
N THR A 481 -18.57 18.34 -2.27
CA THR A 481 -17.72 19.28 -1.53
C THR A 481 -17.23 18.65 -0.22
N PRO A 482 -16.12 19.15 0.37
CA PRO A 482 -15.62 18.69 1.67
C PRO A 482 -16.68 18.80 2.80
N GLU A 483 -17.56 19.79 2.75
CA GLU A 483 -18.63 19.99 3.72
C GLU A 483 -19.70 18.89 3.63
N VAL A 484 -20.05 18.47 2.41
CA VAL A 484 -21.01 17.38 2.17
C VAL A 484 -20.43 16.06 2.67
N SER A 485 -19.18 15.77 2.31
CA SER A 485 -18.44 14.59 2.81
C SER A 485 -18.36 14.57 4.35
N ARG A 486 -18.09 15.73 4.97
CA ARG A 486 -18.10 15.88 6.43
C ARG A 486 -19.46 15.54 7.03
N GLN A 487 -20.52 16.19 6.54
CA GLN A 487 -21.86 15.99 7.09
C GLN A 487 -22.31 14.54 6.98
N GLN A 488 -22.04 13.88 5.86
CA GLN A 488 -22.35 12.47 5.70
C GLN A 488 -21.52 11.58 6.64
N THR A 489 -20.23 11.85 6.80
CA THR A 489 -19.38 11.10 7.74
C THR A 489 -19.88 11.25 9.18
N VAL A 490 -20.22 12.47 9.62
CA VAL A 490 -20.78 12.72 10.96
C VAL A 490 -22.13 12.00 11.15
N ARG A 491 -23.00 11.98 10.13
CA ARG A 491 -24.24 11.19 10.17
C ARG A 491 -23.99 9.70 10.31
N ASN A 492 -23.02 9.16 9.58
CA ASN A 492 -22.67 7.75 9.68
C ASN A 492 -22.12 7.42 11.08
N ILE A 493 -21.25 8.27 11.65
CA ILE A 493 -20.75 8.12 13.04
C ILE A 493 -21.93 8.13 14.02
N TYR A 494 -22.81 9.13 13.90
CA TYR A 494 -24.01 9.24 14.73
C TYR A 494 -24.88 7.99 14.64
N THR A 495 -25.04 7.42 13.44
CA THR A 495 -25.82 6.20 13.24
C THR A 495 -25.19 5.01 13.98
N ARG A 496 -23.86 4.82 13.86
CA ARG A 496 -23.13 3.75 14.58
C ARG A 496 -23.20 3.92 16.09
N LEU A 497 -23.12 5.17 16.58
CA LEU A 497 -23.26 5.48 18.01
C LEU A 497 -24.68 5.22 18.49
N SER A 498 -25.68 5.64 17.72
CA SER A 498 -27.08 5.54 18.10
C SER A 498 -27.50 4.08 18.20
N ILE A 499 -27.35 3.32 17.13
CA ILE A 499 -27.84 1.92 17.09
C ILE A 499 -26.82 0.92 17.65
N GLY A 500 -25.59 1.35 17.92
CA GLY A 500 -24.48 0.46 18.26
C GLY A 500 -23.92 -0.25 17.03
N ILE A 501 -23.04 -1.23 17.30
CA ILE A 501 -22.55 -2.16 16.28
C ILE A 501 -22.97 -3.57 16.73
N PRO A 502 -24.12 -4.08 16.24
CA PRO A 502 -24.64 -5.40 16.63
C PRO A 502 -23.61 -6.51 16.44
N GLY A 503 -23.60 -7.50 17.34
CA GLY A 503 -22.57 -8.53 17.34
C GLY A 503 -21.21 -8.04 17.85
N THR A 504 -21.14 -6.93 18.60
CA THR A 504 -19.90 -6.44 19.22
C THR A 504 -20.18 -5.79 20.57
N PRO A 505 -19.15 -5.57 21.40
CA PRO A 505 -19.28 -4.83 22.65
C PRO A 505 -19.65 -3.35 22.52
N MET A 506 -19.75 -2.79 21.31
CA MET A 506 -20.17 -1.39 21.12
C MET A 506 -21.70 -1.28 21.20
N PRO A 507 -22.25 -0.80 22.33
CA PRO A 507 -23.68 -0.86 22.59
C PRO A 507 -24.45 0.20 21.80
N ALA A 508 -25.77 0.04 21.73
CA ALA A 508 -26.65 1.13 21.32
C ALA A 508 -26.68 2.22 22.40
N HIS A 509 -26.51 3.47 22.00
CA HIS A 509 -26.62 4.62 22.90
C HIS A 509 -27.95 5.35 22.81
N ARG A 510 -28.87 4.87 21.97
CA ARG A 510 -30.31 5.15 22.07
C ARG A 510 -31.01 4.06 22.87
N ALA A 511 -32.19 4.37 23.40
CA ALA A 511 -33.06 3.36 23.96
C ALA A 511 -33.46 2.32 22.90
N THR A 512 -33.33 1.04 23.24
CA THR A 512 -33.73 -0.12 22.41
C THR A 512 -35.19 -0.49 22.59
N GLU A 513 -35.83 -0.05 23.68
CA GLU A 513 -37.23 -0.28 24.00
C GLU A 513 -38.00 1.05 24.09
N GLU A 514 -39.27 1.02 23.68
CA GLU A 514 -40.13 2.20 23.71
C GLU A 514 -40.39 2.65 25.16
N GLY A 515 -40.26 3.96 25.40
CA GLY A 515 -40.47 4.56 26.73
C GLY A 515 -39.23 4.62 27.63
N ASN A 516 -38.14 3.93 27.28
CA ASN A 516 -36.88 4.02 28.00
C ASN A 516 -36.10 5.30 27.62
N LYS A 517 -35.28 5.79 28.55
CA LYS A 517 -34.38 6.92 28.28
C LYS A 517 -33.15 6.45 27.52
N ASP A 518 -32.66 7.27 26.61
CA ASP A 518 -31.39 7.02 25.94
C ASP A 518 -30.23 6.94 26.97
N PRO A 519 -29.36 5.92 26.87
CA PRO A 519 -28.10 5.88 27.62
C PRO A 519 -27.24 7.13 27.41
N VAL A 520 -27.20 7.65 26.17
CA VAL A 520 -26.59 8.93 25.84
C VAL A 520 -27.64 9.83 25.20
N PRO A 521 -27.90 11.03 25.76
CA PRO A 521 -28.90 11.95 25.21
C PRO A 521 -28.71 12.23 23.71
N LEU A 522 -29.81 12.41 22.97
CA LEU A 522 -29.81 12.68 21.52
C LEU A 522 -28.82 13.79 21.11
N GLU A 523 -28.81 14.90 21.82
CA GLU A 523 -27.92 16.04 21.55
C GLU A 523 -26.45 15.67 21.80
N ASP A 524 -26.16 14.99 22.91
CA ASP A 524 -24.81 14.50 23.24
C ASP A 524 -24.29 13.51 22.18
N ARG A 525 -25.16 12.66 21.61
CA ARG A 525 -24.78 11.75 20.52
C ARG A 525 -24.27 12.50 19.28
N TRP A 526 -24.90 13.62 18.92
CA TRP A 526 -24.42 14.46 17.81
C TRP A 526 -23.13 15.20 18.14
N HIS A 527 -23.00 15.69 19.37
CA HIS A 527 -21.76 16.31 19.84
C HIS A 527 -20.60 15.31 19.82
N ILE A 528 -20.81 14.08 20.30
CA ILE A 528 -19.83 12.99 20.22
C ILE A 528 -19.45 12.70 18.77
N ALA A 529 -20.42 12.62 17.85
CA ALA A 529 -20.13 12.40 16.44
C ALA A 529 -19.23 13.49 15.83
N ASN A 530 -19.48 14.76 16.18
CA ASN A 530 -18.62 15.88 15.79
C ASN A 530 -17.23 15.79 16.43
N TYR A 531 -17.13 15.40 17.71
CA TYR A 531 -15.85 15.20 18.38
C TYR A 531 -15.04 14.06 17.75
N VAL A 532 -15.64 12.89 17.51
CA VAL A 532 -14.99 11.75 16.83
C VAL A 532 -14.52 12.14 15.45
N TYR A 533 -15.32 12.88 14.67
CA TYR A 533 -14.88 13.41 13.38
C TYR A 533 -13.67 14.36 13.51
N SER A 534 -13.56 15.11 14.60
CA SER A 534 -12.45 16.03 14.86
C SER A 534 -11.14 15.35 15.26
N LEU A 535 -11.18 14.10 15.76
CA LEU A 535 -10.00 13.32 16.11
C LEU A 535 -9.19 12.84 14.90
N ARG A 536 -9.82 12.86 13.72
CA ARG A 536 -9.26 12.31 12.48
C ARG A 536 -7.98 13.03 12.08
N GLU A 537 -6.98 12.24 11.72
CA GLU A 537 -5.83 12.71 10.97
C GLU A 537 -6.28 13.05 9.53
N THR A 538 -5.86 14.22 9.04
CA THR A 538 -6.29 14.75 7.73
C THR A 538 -5.52 14.17 6.56
N THR A 539 -4.40 13.49 6.83
CA THR A 539 -3.55 12.89 5.82
C THR A 539 -3.14 11.53 6.34
N PRO A 540 -3.27 10.45 5.53
CA PRO A 540 -2.68 9.17 5.89
C PRO A 540 -1.19 9.39 6.19
N PRO A 541 -0.70 8.90 7.33
CA PRO A 541 0.69 9.08 7.72
C PRO A 541 1.66 8.36 6.76
N ILE A 542 1.15 7.38 6.00
CA ILE A 542 1.88 6.61 4.99
C ILE A 542 2.02 7.46 3.73
N GLY A 543 3.15 8.16 3.61
CA GLY A 543 3.43 9.02 2.46
C GLY A 543 3.80 8.21 1.21
N ASP A 544 3.63 8.82 0.03
CA ASP A 544 4.03 8.23 -1.27
C ASP A 544 5.54 7.92 -1.38
N SER A 545 6.35 8.42 -0.44
CA SER A 545 7.80 8.21 -0.42
C SER A 545 8.23 7.41 0.81
N ASN A 546 8.85 6.25 0.60
CA ASN A 546 9.57 5.48 1.62
C ASN A 546 10.91 6.16 1.99
N MET A 547 10.95 7.49 2.11
CA MET A 547 12.17 8.26 2.32
C MET A 547 12.08 9.09 3.60
N ILE A 548 12.97 8.78 4.54
CA ILE A 548 13.14 9.48 5.80
C ILE A 548 14.23 10.54 5.62
N ARG A 549 13.86 11.81 5.75
CA ARG A 549 14.81 12.93 5.71
C ARG A 549 15.23 13.31 7.12
N ALA A 550 16.51 13.18 7.42
CA ALA A 550 17.03 13.58 8.73
C ALA A 550 17.27 15.10 8.77
N THR A 551 16.92 15.75 9.89
CA THR A 551 17.18 17.17 10.10
C THR A 551 18.50 17.37 10.87
N LYS A 552 19.38 18.25 10.37
CA LYS A 552 20.66 18.57 11.01
C LYS A 552 20.44 19.54 12.18
N LEU A 553 21.06 19.25 13.31
CA LEU A 553 21.10 20.13 14.48
C LEU A 553 22.56 20.49 14.80
N ALA A 554 22.78 21.74 15.22
CA ALA A 554 24.12 22.21 15.59
C ALA A 554 24.55 21.75 16.99
N GLY A 555 23.58 21.44 17.86
CA GLY A 555 23.78 21.13 19.28
C GLY A 555 23.75 19.64 19.61
N VAL A 556 23.48 19.38 20.89
CA VAL A 556 23.29 18.02 21.43
C VAL A 556 21.95 17.48 20.94
N LEU A 557 21.90 16.20 20.54
CA LEU A 557 20.64 15.57 20.14
C LEU A 557 19.77 15.27 21.38
N PRO A 558 18.44 15.18 21.22
CA PRO A 558 17.54 14.83 22.30
C PRO A 558 17.91 13.54 23.04
N ASP A 559 17.71 13.54 24.36
CA ASP A 559 17.86 12.37 25.26
C ASP A 559 16.52 11.85 25.79
N SER A 560 15.42 12.49 25.37
CA SER A 560 14.02 12.20 25.72
C SER A 560 13.16 12.21 24.45
N VAL A 561 12.09 11.42 24.49
CA VAL A 561 11.05 11.37 23.44
C VAL A 561 10.13 12.59 23.45
N GLU A 562 10.04 13.30 24.59
CA GLU A 562 9.20 14.49 24.77
C GLU A 562 9.92 15.81 24.44
N ASP A 563 11.16 15.75 23.92
CA ASP A 563 11.95 16.94 23.60
C ASP A 563 11.33 17.74 22.43
N GLU A 564 11.13 19.04 22.62
CA GLU A 564 10.52 19.93 21.62
C GLU A 564 11.29 19.97 20.29
N GLN A 565 12.59 19.63 20.29
CA GLN A 565 13.40 19.59 19.08
C GLN A 565 12.88 18.59 18.03
N TRP A 566 12.13 17.56 18.43
CA TRP A 566 11.48 16.63 17.51
C TRP A 566 10.46 17.32 16.58
N GLY A 567 9.91 18.47 17.01
CA GLY A 567 9.03 19.30 16.20
C GLY A 567 9.71 19.91 14.96
N ASN A 568 11.05 19.96 14.93
CA ASN A 568 11.82 20.45 13.78
C ASN A 568 12.13 19.35 12.74
N ALA A 569 11.91 18.09 13.08
CA ALA A 569 12.10 16.98 12.15
C ALA A 569 10.84 16.78 11.29
N GLU A 570 11.01 16.24 10.09
CA GLU A 570 9.89 15.73 9.30
C GLU A 570 9.46 14.37 9.86
N ALA A 571 8.14 14.14 9.99
CA ALA A 571 7.61 12.81 10.28
C ALA A 571 7.35 12.07 8.97
N THR A 572 7.93 10.89 8.85
CA THR A 572 7.70 9.98 7.73
C THR A 572 7.12 8.70 8.29
N SER A 573 5.98 8.27 7.77
CA SER A 573 5.36 7.02 8.25
C SER A 573 5.34 5.98 7.15
N LEU A 574 5.56 4.74 7.56
CA LEU A 574 5.76 3.60 6.69
C LEU A 574 4.78 2.50 7.11
N MET A 575 4.19 1.82 6.12
CA MET A 575 3.28 0.71 6.38
C MET A 575 4.04 -0.48 6.97
N LEU A 576 3.51 -1.03 8.05
CA LEU A 576 3.94 -2.28 8.63
C LEU A 576 3.10 -3.41 8.01
N VAL A 577 3.78 -4.42 7.47
CA VAL A 577 3.16 -5.63 6.93
C VAL A 577 3.63 -6.85 7.71
N PRO A 578 2.78 -7.85 7.92
CA PRO A 578 3.17 -9.01 8.71
C PRO A 578 4.18 -9.89 7.98
N ASN A 579 5.02 -10.61 8.72
CA ASN A 579 5.80 -11.70 8.16
C ASN A 579 4.89 -12.89 7.80
N ILE A 580 4.29 -12.84 6.62
CA ILE A 580 3.54 -13.95 5.98
C ILE A 580 4.41 -14.76 5.01
N ILE A 581 5.70 -14.43 4.91
CA ILE A 581 6.52 -14.84 3.77
C ILE A 581 7.30 -16.12 4.04
N LYS A 582 7.60 -16.40 5.31
CA LYS A 582 8.22 -17.67 5.71
C LYS A 582 7.98 -17.94 7.19
N GLU A 583 7.84 -19.22 7.50
CA GLU A 583 7.50 -19.68 8.84
C GLU A 583 8.52 -19.26 9.93
N GLU A 584 8.09 -19.04 11.17
CA GLU A 584 6.69 -19.00 11.63
C GLU A 584 5.97 -17.72 11.15
N ARG A 585 4.74 -17.86 10.61
CA ARG A 585 3.98 -16.77 9.99
C ARG A 585 3.06 -16.04 10.98
N LEU A 586 2.81 -14.75 10.70
CA LEU A 586 1.81 -13.92 11.36
C LEU A 586 0.76 -13.50 10.32
N PHE A 587 -0.53 -13.73 10.55
CA PHE A 587 -1.58 -13.37 9.59
C PHE A 587 -2.49 -12.23 10.07
N THR A 588 -2.49 -11.92 11.36
CA THR A 588 -3.44 -10.98 11.98
C THR A 588 -2.70 -9.93 12.81
N PRO A 589 -1.82 -9.12 12.21
CA PRO A 589 -1.16 -8.03 12.92
C PRO A 589 -2.16 -6.96 13.37
N LEU A 590 -1.90 -6.31 14.51
CA LEU A 590 -2.72 -5.20 15.01
C LEU A 590 -2.12 -3.82 14.72
N ASN A 591 -0.79 -3.76 14.59
CA ASN A 591 -0.04 -2.54 14.27
C ASN A 591 0.19 -2.45 12.76
N ASP A 592 -0.15 -1.30 12.17
CA ASP A 592 -0.24 -1.12 10.71
C ASP A 592 0.75 -0.09 10.15
N ALA A 593 1.38 0.72 11.00
CA ALA A 593 2.32 1.74 10.59
C ALA A 593 3.35 2.06 11.67
N ILE A 594 4.51 2.55 11.23
CA ILE A 594 5.54 3.16 12.08
C ILE A 594 5.85 4.56 11.56
N THR A 595 5.80 5.55 12.45
CA THR A 595 6.18 6.94 12.14
C THR A 595 7.58 7.22 12.66
N VAL A 596 8.42 7.82 11.82
CA VAL A 596 9.83 8.05 12.09
C VAL A 596 10.18 9.51 11.92
N ARG A 597 10.88 10.06 12.92
CA ARG A 597 11.58 11.35 12.83
C ARG A 597 13.06 11.12 13.03
N ALA A 598 13.89 11.77 12.23
CA ALA A 598 15.34 11.62 12.30
C ALA A 598 16.04 12.96 12.53
N LEU A 599 16.90 13.02 13.54
CA LEU A 599 17.75 14.16 13.87
C LEU A 599 19.21 13.72 13.85
N TYR A 600 20.12 14.58 13.39
CA TYR A 600 21.54 14.26 13.39
C TYR A 600 22.42 15.49 13.63
N ASN A 601 23.62 15.29 14.14
CA ASN A 601 24.67 16.31 14.24
C ASN A 601 25.98 15.78 13.63
N SER A 602 27.12 16.40 13.91
CA SER A 602 28.41 15.95 13.37
C SER A 602 28.93 14.62 13.96
N LYS A 603 28.35 14.11 15.05
CA LYS A 603 28.84 12.95 15.80
C LYS A 603 27.86 11.79 15.84
N GLU A 604 26.58 12.08 15.98
CA GLU A 604 25.52 11.10 16.28
C GLU A 604 24.27 11.34 15.43
N ILE A 605 23.44 10.31 15.38
CA ILE A 605 22.10 10.31 14.79
C ILE A 605 21.12 9.76 15.83
N ALA A 606 19.93 10.35 15.88
CA ALA A 606 18.83 9.96 16.73
C ALA A 606 17.57 9.75 15.90
N LEU A 607 16.85 8.67 16.18
CA LEU A 607 15.57 8.32 15.58
C LEU A 607 14.51 8.33 16.69
N LEU A 608 13.40 9.01 16.46
CA LEU A 608 12.18 8.85 17.23
C LEU A 608 11.21 8.01 16.41
N LEU A 609 10.81 6.88 16.97
CA LEU A 609 9.89 5.91 16.39
C LEU A 609 8.57 6.00 17.15
N GLU A 610 7.45 6.08 16.44
CA GLU A 610 6.12 6.09 17.01
C GLU A 610 5.28 4.98 16.39
N ILE A 611 4.68 4.14 17.23
CA ILE A 611 3.84 3.01 16.82
C ILE A 611 2.54 3.07 17.62
N ASP A 612 1.41 3.07 16.92
CA ASP A 612 0.09 3.03 17.57
C ASP A 612 -0.20 1.61 18.04
N ASP A 613 0.34 1.28 19.22
CA ASP A 613 0.10 0.03 19.92
C ASP A 613 -0.96 0.23 20.99
N ARG A 614 -2.04 -0.56 20.92
CA ARG A 614 -3.20 -0.42 21.81
C ARG A 614 -2.87 -0.82 23.25
N THR A 615 -1.74 -1.46 23.47
CA THR A 615 -1.29 -2.02 24.74
C THR A 615 0.13 -1.61 25.07
N ASP A 616 0.44 -1.62 26.38
CA ASP A 616 1.81 -1.52 26.85
C ASP A 616 2.52 -2.88 26.70
N SER A 617 1.77 -3.98 26.80
CA SER A 617 2.22 -5.36 26.65
C SER A 617 3.38 -5.78 27.55
N ARG A 618 3.93 -4.92 28.41
CA ARG A 618 4.96 -5.31 29.36
C ARG A 618 4.39 -6.38 30.30
N PRO A 619 4.98 -7.59 30.38
CA PRO A 619 4.48 -8.62 31.27
C PRO A 619 4.37 -8.12 32.72
N GLY A 620 3.23 -8.40 33.35
CA GLY A 620 2.89 -7.92 34.69
C GLY A 620 2.21 -6.55 34.74
N GLU A 621 2.04 -5.86 33.61
CA GLU A 621 1.20 -4.66 33.53
C GLU A 621 -0.28 -5.07 33.63
N GLU A 622 -1.01 -4.49 34.58
CA GLU A 622 -2.32 -4.96 35.02
C GLU A 622 -3.37 -4.97 33.90
N VAL A 623 -3.42 -3.92 33.09
CA VAL A 623 -4.41 -3.81 32.01
C VAL A 623 -4.09 -4.79 30.89
N SER A 624 -2.84 -4.85 30.44
CA SER A 624 -2.38 -5.75 29.38
C SER A 624 -2.61 -7.21 29.76
N VAL A 625 -2.35 -7.58 31.01
CA VAL A 625 -2.64 -8.92 31.53
C VAL A 625 -4.15 -9.19 31.59
N GLY A 626 -4.95 -8.21 32.05
CA GLY A 626 -6.40 -8.36 32.16
C GLY A 626 -7.13 -8.48 30.81
N ILE A 627 -6.55 -7.90 29.74
CA ILE A 627 -7.11 -7.97 28.39
C ILE A 627 -6.39 -8.96 27.48
N GLN A 628 -5.45 -9.77 27.97
CA GLN A 628 -4.72 -10.74 27.15
C GLN A 628 -5.67 -11.79 26.58
N ASP A 629 -5.48 -12.18 25.32
CA ASP A 629 -6.21 -13.32 24.75
C ASP A 629 -5.73 -14.63 25.39
N GLU A 630 -6.67 -15.46 25.87
CA GLU A 630 -6.35 -16.75 26.52
C GLU A 630 -5.52 -17.69 25.65
N ASN A 631 -5.65 -17.59 24.32
CA ASN A 631 -4.91 -18.43 23.37
C ASN A 631 -3.51 -17.89 23.03
N LEU A 632 -3.16 -16.69 23.50
CA LEU A 632 -1.90 -16.02 23.18
C LEU A 632 -1.05 -15.83 24.44
N GLU A 633 0.24 -16.13 24.33
CA GLU A 633 1.22 -15.82 25.36
C GLU A 633 1.60 -14.33 25.26
N LEU A 634 1.49 -13.60 26.37
CA LEU A 634 1.90 -12.18 26.43
C LEU A 634 3.42 -12.05 26.39
N PHE A 635 3.94 -11.33 25.39
CA PHE A 635 5.34 -10.90 25.34
C PHE A 635 5.46 -9.40 25.59
N SER A 636 6.68 -8.96 25.85
CA SER A 636 6.98 -7.53 25.84
C SER A 636 7.09 -7.02 24.41
N ASP A 637 6.52 -5.85 24.16
CA ASP A 637 6.68 -5.15 22.89
C ASP A 637 8.14 -4.91 22.54
N ALA A 638 8.41 -4.92 21.24
CA ALA A 638 9.74 -4.68 20.72
C ALA A 638 9.70 -3.95 19.38
N VAL A 639 10.79 -3.25 19.10
CA VAL A 639 11.02 -2.54 17.84
C VAL A 639 12.46 -2.74 17.40
N ALA A 640 12.66 -2.93 16.10
CA ALA A 640 13.98 -2.95 15.49
C ALA A 640 14.09 -1.97 14.33
N VAL A 641 15.24 -1.30 14.24
CA VAL A 641 15.67 -0.56 13.05
C VAL A 641 16.79 -1.34 12.38
N GLN A 642 16.65 -1.66 11.11
CA GLN A 642 17.59 -2.47 10.36
C GLN A 642 18.33 -1.63 9.31
N PHE A 643 19.64 -1.83 9.24
CA PHE A 643 20.53 -1.24 8.26
C PHE A 643 21.40 -2.32 7.59
N PRO A 644 21.77 -2.17 6.31
CA PRO A 644 22.83 -2.99 5.72
C PRO A 644 24.17 -2.69 6.40
N LYS A 645 25.11 -3.64 6.35
CA LYS A 645 26.53 -3.33 6.60
C LYS A 645 27.10 -2.44 5.48
N GLU A 646 28.18 -1.71 5.75
CA GLU A 646 28.77 -0.68 4.85
C GLU A 646 28.99 -1.14 3.38
N LYS A 647 29.21 -2.44 3.16
CA LYS A 647 29.46 -3.05 1.83
C LYS A 647 28.36 -4.01 1.37
N ALA A 648 27.24 -4.04 2.08
CA ALA A 648 26.11 -4.91 1.81
C ALA A 648 25.03 -4.23 0.94
N TYR A 649 25.31 -3.06 0.37
CA TYR A 649 24.38 -2.34 -0.50
C TYR A 649 25.14 -1.47 -1.52
N GLU A 650 24.47 -1.14 -2.61
CA GLU A 650 24.91 -0.16 -3.61
C GLU A 650 23.73 0.78 -3.92
N SER A 651 23.98 2.08 -4.03
CA SER A 651 22.96 3.07 -4.43
C SER A 651 23.16 3.59 -5.85
N LYS A 652 24.36 3.40 -6.43
CA LYS A 652 24.74 3.81 -7.79
C LYS A 652 25.85 2.89 -8.33
N PRO A 653 25.90 2.59 -9.64
CA PRO A 653 24.94 3.01 -10.67
C PRO A 653 23.63 2.19 -10.67
N VAL A 654 23.65 1.00 -10.07
CA VAL A 654 22.48 0.12 -9.90
C VAL A 654 22.23 -0.05 -8.42
N VAL A 655 20.96 0.00 -8.02
CA VAL A 655 20.58 -0.19 -6.62
C VAL A 655 20.67 -1.67 -6.27
N VAL A 656 21.42 -1.99 -5.23
CA VAL A 656 21.47 -3.32 -4.61
C VAL A 656 21.15 -3.14 -3.14
N LYS A 657 20.11 -3.81 -2.67
CA LYS A 657 19.70 -3.83 -1.25
C LYS A 657 19.71 -5.27 -0.75
N PRO A 658 19.97 -5.51 0.55
CA PRO A 658 19.80 -6.84 1.13
C PRO A 658 18.37 -7.36 0.94
N LEU A 659 18.19 -8.68 1.02
CA LEU A 659 16.84 -9.23 1.18
C LEU A 659 16.17 -8.62 2.41
N TYR A 660 14.90 -8.21 2.27
CA TYR A 660 14.20 -7.40 3.28
C TYR A 660 14.11 -8.09 4.66
N ARG A 661 14.00 -9.43 4.70
CA ARG A 661 13.97 -10.20 5.96
C ARG A 661 15.38 -10.55 6.43
N HIS A 662 16.00 -9.64 7.17
CA HIS A 662 17.28 -9.87 7.85
C HIS A 662 18.51 -10.07 6.93
N GLY A 663 18.44 -9.59 5.69
CA GLY A 663 19.52 -9.67 4.72
C GLY A 663 19.67 -11.05 4.07
N ASP A 664 20.86 -11.34 3.57
CA ASP A 664 21.21 -12.62 2.97
C ASP A 664 22.71 -12.91 3.16
N LYS A 665 23.20 -14.05 2.64
CA LYS A 665 24.60 -14.47 2.81
C LYS A 665 25.63 -13.51 2.18
N ALA A 666 25.23 -12.71 1.18
CA ALA A 666 26.08 -11.72 0.55
C ALA A 666 25.88 -10.33 1.17
N HIS A 667 24.66 -10.03 1.63
CA HIS A 667 24.27 -8.73 2.14
C HIS A 667 23.81 -8.83 3.60
N HIS A 668 24.78 -8.76 4.52
CA HIS A 668 24.51 -8.81 5.96
C HIS A 668 23.89 -7.51 6.47
N THR A 669 23.12 -7.60 7.57
CA THR A 669 22.46 -6.45 8.19
C THR A 669 22.77 -6.35 9.69
N THR A 670 22.74 -5.12 10.19
CA THR A 670 22.80 -4.80 11.62
C THR A 670 21.45 -4.24 12.05
N MET A 671 20.92 -4.70 13.17
CA MET A 671 19.65 -4.23 13.72
C MET A 671 19.88 -3.54 15.07
N TRP A 672 19.24 -2.39 15.25
CA TRP A 672 19.10 -1.72 16.53
C TRP A 672 17.81 -2.22 17.14
N TYR A 673 17.90 -3.09 18.13
CA TYR A 673 16.76 -3.73 18.76
C TYR A 673 16.49 -3.11 20.12
N TRP A 674 15.24 -2.78 20.39
CA TRP A 674 14.76 -2.35 21.70
C TRP A 674 13.57 -3.20 22.11
N ASN A 675 13.52 -3.57 23.39
CA ASN A 675 12.42 -4.28 24.03
C ASN A 675 11.95 -3.51 25.27
N ALA A 676 10.64 -3.49 25.52
CA ALA A 676 10.04 -2.70 26.60
C ALA A 676 10.35 -3.23 28.02
N GLY A 677 10.74 -4.50 28.15
CA GLY A 677 11.02 -5.14 29.43
C GLY A 677 9.77 -5.70 30.08
N SER A 678 9.70 -5.71 31.41
CA SER A 678 8.54 -6.24 32.14
C SER A 678 8.31 -5.47 33.43
N VAL A 679 7.04 -5.37 33.83
CA VAL A 679 6.63 -4.82 35.14
C VAL A 679 6.88 -5.87 36.22
N GLU A 680 6.45 -7.12 36.00
CA GLU A 680 6.69 -8.23 36.92
C GLU A 680 7.15 -9.51 36.18
N PRO A 681 8.34 -10.07 36.51
CA PRO A 681 9.35 -9.47 37.38
C PRO A 681 9.90 -8.17 36.78
N ALA A 682 10.21 -7.18 37.61
CA ALA A 682 10.70 -5.88 37.13
C ALA A 682 11.98 -6.02 36.29
N ARG A 683 11.87 -5.70 34.99
CA ARG A 683 13.00 -5.63 34.06
C ARG A 683 12.88 -4.32 33.27
N PRO A 684 13.90 -3.44 33.31
CA PRO A 684 13.86 -2.23 32.49
C PRO A 684 13.92 -2.60 31.01
N GLY A 685 13.44 -1.71 30.15
CA GLY A 685 13.62 -1.84 28.71
C GLY A 685 15.10 -1.94 28.34
N GLN A 686 15.40 -2.76 27.34
CA GLN A 686 16.77 -3.08 26.94
C GLN A 686 16.99 -2.77 25.47
N ALA A 687 18.16 -2.22 25.17
CA ALA A 687 18.64 -2.02 23.82
C ALA A 687 19.80 -2.97 23.53
N MET A 688 19.84 -3.54 22.33
CA MET A 688 20.97 -4.35 21.88
C MET A 688 21.17 -4.24 20.38
N LEU A 689 22.39 -4.48 19.94
CA LEU A 689 22.73 -4.63 18.54
C LEU A 689 22.60 -6.10 18.15
N LEU A 690 21.97 -6.36 17.02
CA LEU A 690 21.84 -7.69 16.46
C LEU A 690 22.49 -7.76 15.07
N ASP A 691 23.14 -8.87 14.77
CA ASP A 691 23.71 -9.18 13.46
C ASP A 691 22.87 -10.26 12.77
N ALA A 692 22.59 -10.06 11.48
CA ALA A 692 21.84 -11.03 10.69
C ALA A 692 22.42 -11.23 9.28
N SER A 693 22.21 -12.44 8.75
CA SER A 693 22.72 -12.92 7.44
C SER A 693 21.65 -13.71 6.67
N GLY A 694 20.39 -13.36 6.92
CA GLY A 694 19.22 -13.88 6.23
C GLY A 694 18.26 -14.72 7.07
N PRO A 695 17.11 -15.06 6.48
CA PRO A 695 15.92 -15.53 7.19
C PRO A 695 16.06 -16.95 7.77
N ASP A 696 17.02 -17.74 7.26
CA ASP A 696 17.34 -19.11 7.68
C ASP A 696 18.43 -19.18 8.77
N LYS A 697 18.99 -18.04 9.14
CA LYS A 697 20.03 -17.95 10.15
C LYS A 697 19.47 -17.31 11.41
N LYS A 698 19.83 -17.88 12.55
CA LYS A 698 19.50 -17.29 13.85
C LYS A 698 20.18 -15.93 13.95
N ILE A 699 19.41 -14.92 14.35
CA ILE A 699 19.91 -13.58 14.61
C ILE A 699 20.85 -13.63 15.83
N GLU A 700 22.02 -13.00 15.72
CA GLU A 700 23.06 -13.06 16.76
C GLU A 700 23.14 -11.73 17.52
N PRO A 701 22.98 -11.72 18.86
CA PRO A 701 23.18 -10.52 19.64
C PRO A 701 24.66 -10.18 19.76
N ARG A 702 25.00 -8.94 19.44
CA ARG A 702 26.37 -8.43 19.52
C ARG A 702 26.76 -8.15 20.96
N ARG A 703 27.83 -8.78 21.42
CA ARG A 703 28.38 -8.61 22.78
C ARG A 703 29.49 -7.57 22.78
N GLY A 704 29.53 -6.72 23.83
CA GLY A 704 30.62 -5.78 24.07
C GLY A 704 30.54 -4.46 23.29
N ASP A 705 29.44 -4.19 22.59
CA ASP A 705 29.15 -2.91 21.93
C ASP A 705 27.94 -2.25 22.61
N ASP A 706 28.20 -1.18 23.36
CA ASP A 706 27.24 -0.37 24.11
C ASP A 706 26.91 0.96 23.40
N SER A 707 27.23 1.07 22.10
CA SER A 707 27.07 2.32 21.34
C SER A 707 25.62 2.69 21.04
N LEU A 708 24.67 1.75 21.16
CA LEU A 708 23.25 2.00 20.98
C LEU A 708 22.61 2.40 22.31
N GLN A 709 22.01 3.59 22.35
CA GLN A 709 21.16 4.03 23.44
C GLN A 709 19.72 4.00 22.97
N ALA A 710 18.81 3.41 23.74
CA ALA A 710 17.38 3.51 23.46
C ALA A 710 16.54 3.65 24.72
N LYS A 711 15.43 4.38 24.60
CA LYS A 711 14.42 4.58 25.65
C LYS A 711 13.05 4.63 24.99
N GLY A 712 12.08 3.95 25.59
CA GLY A 712 10.69 3.98 25.13
C GLY A 712 9.74 4.37 26.25
N ILE A 713 8.66 5.06 25.90
CA ILE A 713 7.50 5.27 26.76
C ILE A 713 6.24 4.85 26.01
N TRP A 714 5.32 4.19 26.71
CA TRP A 714 3.97 3.97 26.20
C TRP A 714 3.04 5.00 26.81
N LYS A 715 2.22 5.65 25.99
CA LYS A 715 1.25 6.65 26.44
C LYS A 715 0.07 6.73 25.47
N ASN A 716 -1.14 6.55 26.00
CA ASN A 716 -2.40 6.70 25.26
C ASN A 716 -2.43 5.89 23.95
N GLY A 717 -2.13 4.59 24.02
CA GLY A 717 -2.19 3.70 22.85
C GLY A 717 -1.10 3.96 21.82
N ARG A 718 0.07 4.45 22.26
CA ARG A 718 1.22 4.66 21.39
C ARG A 718 2.52 4.47 22.14
N TRP A 719 3.41 3.68 21.56
CA TRP A 719 4.82 3.67 21.92
C TRP A 719 5.56 4.81 21.24
N GLN A 720 6.40 5.50 22.00
CA GLN A 720 7.39 6.46 21.49
C GLN A 720 8.77 5.97 21.91
N ILE A 721 9.63 5.63 20.96
CA ILE A 721 10.96 5.05 21.18
C ILE A 721 12.03 5.95 20.58
N LEU A 722 12.92 6.44 21.41
CA LEU A 722 14.16 7.10 21.00
C LEU A 722 15.26 6.05 20.84
N MET A 723 15.92 6.01 19.68
CA MET A 723 17.16 5.28 19.46
C MET A 723 18.26 6.23 19.00
N LYS A 724 19.44 6.20 19.64
CA LYS A 724 20.56 7.09 19.36
C LYS A 724 21.87 6.32 19.23
N ARG A 725 22.68 6.68 18.23
CA ARG A 725 23.97 6.03 17.94
C ARG A 725 24.99 6.98 17.26
N PRO A 726 26.31 6.76 17.44
CA PRO A 726 27.34 7.46 16.65
C PRO A 726 27.20 7.26 15.13
N ARG A 727 27.56 8.28 14.35
CA ARG A 727 27.45 8.28 12.87
C ARG A 727 28.50 7.43 12.16
N ASN A 728 29.61 7.11 12.81
CA ASN A 728 30.78 6.42 12.24
C ASN A 728 30.72 4.88 12.41
N GLY A 729 29.53 4.28 12.30
CA GLY A 729 29.33 2.84 12.48
C GLY A 729 29.40 2.33 13.93
N GLY A 730 29.63 3.21 14.92
CA GLY A 730 29.65 2.85 16.34
C GLY A 730 30.88 2.05 16.78
N GLY A 731 30.84 1.53 18.02
CA GLY A 731 31.93 0.78 18.67
C GLY A 731 33.10 1.64 19.18
N ARG A 732 33.90 1.09 20.11
CA ARG A 732 35.07 1.79 20.72
C ARG A 732 36.24 2.01 19.76
N ASP A 733 36.30 1.27 18.65
CA ASP A 733 37.41 1.27 17.69
C ASP A 733 36.98 1.57 16.23
N GLY A 734 35.69 1.80 15.96
CA GLY A 734 35.16 2.10 14.62
C GLY A 734 35.28 0.94 13.62
N LYS A 735 35.47 -0.31 14.07
CA LYS A 735 35.66 -1.49 13.20
C LYS A 735 34.51 -2.50 13.29
N THR A 736 33.29 -2.04 13.55
CA THR A 736 32.10 -2.89 13.64
C THR A 736 31.65 -3.48 12.30
N GLY A 737 32.06 -2.85 11.19
CA GLY A 737 31.58 -3.14 9.83
C GLY A 737 30.16 -2.62 9.57
N ASP A 738 29.60 -1.84 10.50
CA ASP A 738 28.30 -1.20 10.33
C ASP A 738 28.38 0.02 9.42
N LEU A 739 27.21 0.42 8.95
CA LEU A 739 27.01 1.56 8.08
C LEU A 739 27.45 2.90 8.71
N ASN A 740 28.13 3.72 7.93
CA ASN A 740 28.41 5.11 8.24
C ASN A 740 27.27 6.02 7.74
N PHE A 741 26.81 6.92 8.59
CA PHE A 741 25.75 7.89 8.27
C PHE A 741 26.35 9.12 7.60
N ILE A 742 26.59 9.03 6.29
CA ILE A 742 27.26 10.04 5.48
C ILE A 742 26.23 11.00 4.87
N GLU A 743 26.50 12.30 4.94
CA GLU A 743 25.67 13.35 4.32
C GLU A 743 25.67 13.22 2.78
N GLY A 744 24.50 13.39 2.15
CA GLY A 744 24.31 13.28 0.70
C GLY A 744 24.21 11.85 0.16
N GLN A 745 24.25 10.83 1.02
CA GLN A 745 24.04 9.43 0.62
C GLN A 745 22.63 8.95 0.94
N PHE A 746 22.13 8.04 0.10
CA PHE A 746 20.89 7.31 0.34
C PHE A 746 21.23 6.00 1.03
N LEU A 747 20.78 5.85 2.27
CA LEU A 747 21.12 4.74 3.16
C LEU A 747 19.88 3.84 3.30
N PRO A 748 19.92 2.55 2.93
CA PRO A 748 18.76 1.67 3.11
C PRO A 748 18.41 1.53 4.60
N ILE A 749 17.13 1.63 4.91
CA ILE A 749 16.57 1.47 6.26
C ILE A 749 15.27 0.69 6.20
N SER A 750 15.05 -0.23 7.14
CA SER A 750 13.77 -0.92 7.35
C SER A 750 13.48 -1.07 8.83
N PHE A 751 12.24 -1.38 9.17
CA PHE A 751 11.77 -1.50 10.55
C PHE A 751 11.08 -2.83 10.78
N ALA A 752 11.08 -3.29 12.02
CA ALA A 752 10.26 -4.41 12.49
C ALA A 752 9.64 -4.06 13.85
N ASN A 753 8.43 -4.54 14.09
CA ASN A 753 7.69 -4.35 15.34
C ASN A 753 7.02 -5.65 15.76
N TRP A 754 7.06 -5.91 17.07
CA TRP A 754 6.38 -7.01 17.74
C TRP A 754 5.36 -6.42 18.71
N ASP A 755 4.07 -6.66 18.47
CA ASP A 755 2.98 -6.45 19.43
C ASP A 755 2.85 -7.69 20.33
N GLY A 756 3.34 -7.54 21.56
CA GLY A 756 3.41 -8.60 22.53
C GLY A 756 2.06 -9.09 23.03
N SER A 757 1.03 -8.23 23.05
CA SER A 757 -0.34 -8.62 23.41
C SER A 757 -0.97 -9.53 22.35
N ASN A 758 -0.54 -9.36 21.09
CA ASN A 758 -0.91 -10.20 19.95
C ASN A 758 -0.03 -11.46 19.82
N GLY A 759 0.76 -11.78 20.86
CA GLY A 759 1.61 -12.98 20.88
C GLY A 759 2.81 -12.91 19.92
N GLU A 760 3.18 -11.72 19.45
CA GLU A 760 4.28 -11.55 18.50
C GLU A 760 5.64 -11.71 19.19
N LYS A 761 6.45 -12.64 18.68
CA LYS A 761 7.85 -12.85 19.07
C LYS A 761 8.64 -13.48 17.94
N GLY A 762 9.96 -13.31 17.95
CA GLY A 762 10.84 -14.00 17.01
C GLY A 762 10.49 -13.64 15.57
N ALA A 763 10.08 -14.61 14.74
CA ALA A 763 9.69 -14.39 13.34
C ALA A 763 8.24 -13.91 13.16
N LYS A 764 7.37 -14.06 14.17
CA LYS A 764 6.01 -13.49 14.15
C LYS A 764 6.09 -12.03 14.53
N HIS A 765 6.08 -11.16 13.53
CA HIS A 765 6.18 -9.71 13.68
C HIS A 765 5.74 -9.01 12.41
N THR A 766 5.58 -7.70 12.50
CA THR A 766 5.43 -6.84 11.33
C THR A 766 6.76 -6.21 10.93
N LEU A 767 6.85 -5.79 9.67
CA LEU A 767 8.04 -5.17 9.11
C LEU A 767 7.71 -4.23 7.95
N THR A 768 8.66 -3.38 7.57
CA THR A 768 8.56 -2.53 6.37
C THR A 768 9.38 -3.12 5.22
N SER A 769 9.03 -2.75 3.98
CA SER A 769 9.99 -2.83 2.88
C SER A 769 11.17 -1.86 3.10
N TRP A 770 12.25 -2.01 2.32
CA TRP A 770 13.41 -1.11 2.41
C TRP A 770 13.07 0.29 1.92
N GLY A 771 13.10 1.25 2.83
CA GLY A 771 13.10 2.68 2.54
C GLY A 771 14.51 3.26 2.40
N TRP A 772 14.57 4.59 2.37
CA TRP A 772 15.80 5.37 2.29
C TRP A 772 15.88 6.37 3.43
N LEU A 773 16.96 6.33 4.20
CA LEU A 773 17.37 7.41 5.09
C LEU A 773 18.33 8.33 4.35
N VAL A 774 18.06 9.64 4.37
CA VAL A 774 18.93 10.66 3.76
C VAL A 774 19.28 11.70 4.79
N LEU A 775 20.59 11.93 4.95
CA LEU A 775 21.12 13.09 5.66
C LEU A 775 21.43 14.14 4.59
N PRO A 776 20.74 15.30 4.55
CA PRO A 776 20.96 16.30 3.52
C PRO A 776 22.43 16.74 3.46
N PRO A 777 23.02 16.88 2.26
CA PRO A 777 24.38 17.40 2.14
C PRO A 777 24.45 18.86 2.60
N GLU A 778 25.57 19.24 3.20
CA GLU A 778 25.86 20.65 3.46
C GLU A 778 25.85 21.43 2.13
N VAL A 779 24.95 22.41 2.03
CA VAL A 779 24.81 23.22 0.82
C VAL A 779 25.89 24.29 0.84
N ASP A 780 26.87 24.16 -0.05
CA ASP A 780 27.79 25.26 -0.34
C ASP A 780 27.03 26.35 -1.09
N GLU A 781 26.50 27.32 -0.35
CA GLU A 781 25.74 28.46 -0.91
C GLU A 781 26.56 29.25 -1.94
N GLN A 782 27.88 29.37 -1.72
CA GLN A 782 28.75 30.06 -2.68
C GLN A 782 28.77 29.29 -4.00
N ARG A 783 28.99 27.98 -3.97
CA ARG A 783 28.95 27.18 -5.19
C ARG A 783 27.56 27.15 -5.83
N LEU A 784 26.51 27.03 -5.02
CA LEU A 784 25.13 26.93 -5.49
C LEU A 784 24.66 28.20 -6.22
N TYR A 785 25.04 29.39 -5.74
CA TYR A 785 24.60 30.65 -6.34
C TYR A 785 25.67 31.33 -7.22
N ALA A 786 26.95 31.28 -6.85
CA ALA A 786 28.01 31.95 -7.59
C ALA A 786 28.33 31.26 -8.93
N VAL A 787 28.22 29.93 -9.03
CA VAL A 787 28.44 29.23 -10.31
C VAL A 787 27.35 29.60 -11.32
N PRO A 788 26.04 29.45 -11.03
CA PRO A 788 24.97 29.89 -11.94
C PRO A 788 25.02 31.38 -12.25
N GLY A 789 25.27 32.23 -11.23
CA GLY A 789 25.39 33.68 -11.40
C GLY A 789 26.58 34.08 -12.27
N GLY A 790 27.73 33.44 -12.08
CA GLY A 790 28.94 33.66 -12.87
C GLY A 790 28.77 33.22 -14.33
N VAL A 791 28.16 32.05 -14.57
CA VAL A 791 27.85 31.57 -15.93
C VAL A 791 26.85 32.51 -16.61
N ALA A 792 25.77 32.91 -15.92
CA ALA A 792 24.81 33.87 -16.46
C ALA A 792 25.48 35.20 -16.81
N LEU A 793 26.30 35.75 -15.92
CA LEU A 793 27.04 36.99 -16.18
C LEU A 793 27.99 36.86 -17.37
N PHE A 794 28.71 35.74 -17.49
CA PHE A 794 29.58 35.47 -18.64
C PHE A 794 28.80 35.45 -19.95
N VAL A 795 27.66 34.75 -20.01
CA VAL A 795 26.78 34.71 -21.19
C VAL A 795 26.23 36.11 -21.51
N PHE A 796 25.87 36.90 -20.50
CA PHE A 796 25.43 38.29 -20.67
C PHE A 796 26.53 39.16 -21.30
N LEU A 797 27.75 39.12 -20.76
CA LEU A 797 28.90 39.86 -21.27
C LEU A 797 29.25 39.45 -22.71
N MET A 798 29.21 38.15 -23.00
CA MET A 798 29.39 37.64 -24.36
C MET A 798 28.30 38.14 -25.31
N GLY A 799 27.04 38.19 -24.86
CA GLY A 799 25.94 38.79 -25.61
C GLY A 799 26.18 40.27 -25.92
N LEU A 800 26.64 41.05 -24.94
CA LEU A 800 27.00 42.46 -25.13
C LEU A 800 28.15 42.64 -26.13
N LEU A 801 29.20 41.82 -26.05
CA LEU A 801 30.31 41.83 -26.99
C LEU A 801 29.85 41.48 -28.41
N LEU A 802 28.98 40.48 -28.55
CA LEU A 802 28.39 40.09 -29.83
C LEU A 802 27.58 41.24 -30.45
N VAL A 803 26.69 41.87 -29.67
CA VAL A 803 25.91 43.04 -30.10
C VAL A 803 26.84 44.18 -30.50
N ARG A 804 27.86 44.49 -29.69
CA ARG A 804 28.84 45.54 -29.99
C ARG A 804 29.58 45.25 -31.29
N LYS A 805 30.09 44.04 -31.49
CA LYS A 805 30.78 43.61 -32.73
C LYS A 805 29.86 43.72 -33.93
N GLN A 806 28.62 43.22 -33.84
CA GLN A 806 27.65 43.28 -34.94
C GLN A 806 27.24 44.72 -35.30
N ARG A 807 27.15 45.62 -34.31
CA ARG A 807 26.89 47.05 -34.57
C ARG A 807 28.10 47.80 -35.13
N MET A 808 29.34 47.35 -34.85
CA MET A 808 30.54 47.89 -35.50
C MET A 808 30.63 47.49 -36.98
N TYR A 809 30.27 46.25 -37.33
CA TYR A 809 30.17 45.83 -38.74
C TYR A 809 29.17 46.68 -39.54
N ARG A 810 28.10 47.18 -38.92
CA ARG A 810 27.14 48.14 -39.51
C ARG A 810 27.71 49.56 -39.73
N LYS A 811 28.87 49.90 -39.15
CA LYS A 811 29.52 51.20 -39.39
C LYS A 811 30.57 51.13 -40.51
N GLN A 812 30.97 49.94 -40.94
CA GLN A 812 31.97 49.71 -42.00
C GLN A 812 31.36 49.43 -43.38
N TYR A 813 30.05 49.14 -43.42
CA TYR A 813 29.20 49.03 -44.61
C TYR A 813 27.98 49.92 -44.37
#